data_AF-A0A402CFA6-F1
#
_entry.id   AF-A0A402CFA6-F1
#
_cell.length_a   1.000
_cell.length_b   1.000
_cell.length_c   1.000
_cell.angle_alpha   90.00
_cell.angle_beta   90.00
_cell.angle_gamma   90.00
#
_symmetry.space_group_name_H-M   'P 1'
#
loop_
_entity.id
_entity.type
_entity.pdbx_description
1 polymer ?
#
loop_
_entity_poly.entity_id
_entity_poly.type
_entity_poly.pdbx_seq_one_letter_code
_entity_poly.pdbx_strand_id
1 'polypeptide(L)'
;MSRQSLTKAHAKITELSWDPTFATPATRFGTDYTFEKAPKKDPLKQIMRSYFPMEEEKDNRVYGAMDGAIRGNMFRQVQQRWLEWQKLFLSIIPFPEISAARAMPMAIDAVPNPEIHNGLAVQMIDEVRHSTIQMNLKKLYMNNYIDPAGFDMTEKAFANNYAGTIGRQFGEGFITGDAITSANIYLTVVAETAFTNTLFVAMPDEAAANGDYLLPTVFHSVQSDESRHISNGYSILLMALADERNRPLLERDLRYAWWNNHCVVDAAIGTFIEYGTKDRRKDRESYAEMWRRWIYDDYYRSYLIPLEKYGLTIPHDLVEEAWKRITDKGYVHEVARFFATGWPVNYWRIDAMTDKDFEWFEHKYPGWYSKYGKWWEEYNRLAYPGRNKPIAFEEVGYQYPHRCWTCMVPALIREDMVVEKVDNQWRTYCSETCYWTDAVAFREEYQGKPPPNMGRLTGFREWETLHHGKDLADIVSDLGYVRDDGKTLVGQPHLDLDDPKKLWTLDDVRGNTFQSPNVLLNQMSDAERDAHIAAYRDGRESNQKNLHGKQFIDCFYDYHKNLSPEEVVWDYDTYTYYGSERFERDLFVDGYVDHAIFQATLLSDFYHNGFGQTDEALALVAKNPGKLTYNHAYDPRHEEAGLEQLRKDADRMNLQGVKLYTAEWHGDSRGYKLDEPWSRRYLEECIKLGIKNIHVHKGPTIRPLDRDAFDVSDVDKVATDYLDLRFVVEHVGLPRLEDFCWIATQESNVYGGLAVALPFIHTRPRYFAQIIGELLYWIGEDKILFGSDYALWTPKWLIEKFVDFQIPEDMQSEYAPITVEQKQKILGLNAAALYDIDVPADLQLAEPAGQEGVEVAAGAREPESVPS
;
A
#
# COMPACT_ATOMS: atom_id res chain seq x y z
N MET A 1 -3.94 50.81 32.75
CA MET A 1 -5.14 50.29 33.45
C MET A 1 -4.71 49.12 34.33
N SER A 2 -5.14 49.09 35.60
CA SER A 2 -4.75 48.10 36.62
C SER A 2 -5.01 46.66 36.16
N ARG A 3 -4.11 45.73 36.54
CA ARG A 3 -4.21 44.26 36.37
C ARG A 3 -5.55 43.70 36.90
N GLN A 4 -6.62 43.81 36.12
CA GLN A 4 -7.80 42.97 36.32
C GLN A 4 -7.39 41.51 36.07
N SER A 5 -7.83 40.58 36.93
CA SER A 5 -7.55 39.14 36.79
C SER A 5 -7.98 38.63 35.41
N LEU A 6 -7.08 37.92 34.70
CA LEU A 6 -7.37 37.27 33.41
C LEU A 6 -8.60 36.36 33.51
N THR A 7 -8.68 35.57 34.58
CA THR A 7 -9.83 34.72 34.89
C THR A 7 -11.15 35.49 34.98
N LYS A 8 -11.13 36.71 35.54
CA LYS A 8 -12.33 37.56 35.61
C LYS A 8 -12.72 38.12 34.25
N ALA A 9 -11.75 38.43 33.38
CA ALA A 9 -12.02 38.90 32.02
C ALA A 9 -12.56 37.76 31.14
N HIS A 10 -12.00 36.55 31.25
CA HIS A 10 -12.50 35.37 30.53
C HIS A 10 -13.92 35.00 30.94
N ALA A 11 -14.24 35.04 32.24
CA ALA A 11 -15.59 34.79 32.72
C ALA A 11 -16.63 35.72 32.06
N LYS A 12 -16.24 36.93 31.64
CA LYS A 12 -17.12 37.87 30.92
C LYS A 12 -17.46 37.44 29.49
N ILE A 13 -16.64 36.60 28.84
CA ILE A 13 -16.90 36.12 27.47
C ILE A 13 -18.24 35.38 27.43
N THR A 14 -18.51 34.55 28.44
CA THR A 14 -19.80 33.84 28.55
C THR A 14 -21.00 34.78 28.71
N GLU A 15 -20.82 35.99 29.26
CA GLU A 15 -21.88 37.00 29.39
C GLU A 15 -22.23 37.70 28.06
N LEU A 16 -21.39 37.55 27.03
CA LEU A 16 -21.62 38.14 25.70
C LEU A 16 -22.51 37.26 24.80
N SER A 17 -22.77 36.02 25.20
CA SER A 17 -23.66 35.10 24.49
C SER A 17 -25.10 35.25 24.99
N TRP A 18 -26.07 35.10 24.09
CA TRP A 18 -27.49 35.09 24.42
C TRP A 18 -28.26 34.13 23.52
N ASP A 19 -29.32 33.51 24.05
CA ASP A 19 -30.26 32.72 23.26
C ASP A 19 -31.30 33.67 22.65
N PRO A 20 -31.38 33.80 21.31
CA PRO A 20 -32.36 34.69 20.69
C PRO A 20 -33.79 34.15 20.88
N THR A 21 -34.70 35.00 21.36
CA THR A 21 -36.11 34.66 21.61
C THR A 21 -37.06 35.17 20.52
N PHE A 22 -36.57 36.02 19.62
CA PHE A 22 -37.35 36.71 18.58
C PHE A 22 -37.08 36.19 17.16
N ALA A 23 -36.10 35.31 16.98
CA ALA A 23 -35.79 34.64 15.72
C ALA A 23 -35.04 33.33 15.99
N THR A 24 -35.32 32.29 15.21
CA THR A 24 -34.51 31.08 15.20
C THR A 24 -33.14 31.40 14.59
N PRO A 25 -32.02 31.05 15.24
CA PRO A 25 -30.69 31.18 14.64
C PRO A 25 -30.65 30.47 13.28
N ALA A 26 -30.08 31.12 12.27
CA ALA A 26 -29.87 30.49 10.97
C ALA A 26 -28.69 29.52 11.07
N THR A 27 -28.94 28.22 10.85
CA THR A 27 -27.88 27.23 10.64
C THR A 27 -27.24 27.49 9.28
N ARG A 28 -25.94 27.80 9.26
CA ARG A 28 -25.21 28.16 8.03
C ARG A 28 -24.42 26.99 7.48
N PHE A 29 -23.89 26.15 8.37
CA PHE A 29 -23.11 24.97 8.02
C PHE A 29 -23.75 23.72 8.63
N GLY A 30 -23.81 22.65 7.85
CA GLY A 30 -24.35 21.37 8.31
C GLY A 30 -23.36 20.64 9.21
N THR A 31 -23.87 19.97 10.24
CA THR A 31 -23.10 18.98 10.99
C THR A 31 -23.97 17.81 11.46
N ASP A 32 -23.41 16.60 11.41
CA ASP A 32 -23.96 15.34 11.89
C ASP A 32 -23.77 15.18 13.41
N TYR A 33 -22.93 16.03 14.01
CA TYR A 33 -22.56 15.97 15.42
C TYR A 33 -23.61 16.61 16.33
N THR A 34 -23.77 16.04 17.51
CA THR A 34 -24.62 16.62 18.57
C THR A 34 -23.78 17.02 19.79
N PHE A 35 -24.08 18.17 20.37
CA PHE A 35 -23.36 18.71 21.53
C PHE A 35 -24.27 18.85 22.77
N GLU A 36 -25.41 18.14 22.82
CA GLU A 36 -26.38 18.23 23.92
C GLU A 36 -25.79 17.89 25.30
N LYS A 37 -24.85 16.95 25.34
CA LYS A 37 -24.15 16.52 26.57
C LYS A 37 -22.81 17.22 26.79
N ALA A 38 -22.42 18.14 25.90
CA ALA A 38 -21.13 18.81 25.98
C ALA A 38 -21.02 19.71 27.23
N PRO A 39 -19.82 19.81 27.85
CA PRO A 39 -19.61 20.75 28.94
C PRO A 39 -19.80 22.19 28.47
N LYS A 40 -20.46 23.01 29.32
CA LYS A 40 -20.70 24.43 29.05
C LYS A 40 -19.48 25.34 29.21
N LYS A 41 -18.35 24.79 29.66
CA LYS A 41 -17.09 25.50 29.86
C LYS A 41 -16.04 24.88 28.97
N ASP A 42 -15.18 25.70 28.40
CA ASP A 42 -13.99 25.24 27.68
C ASP A 42 -13.08 24.46 28.65
N PRO A 43 -12.73 23.20 28.35
CA PRO A 43 -11.85 22.40 29.18
C PRO A 43 -10.43 22.97 29.29
N LEU A 44 -9.96 23.79 28.34
CA LEU A 44 -8.57 24.29 28.29
C LEU A 44 -8.40 25.78 28.63
N LYS A 45 -9.45 26.59 28.58
CA LYS A 45 -9.51 28.03 28.95
C LYS A 45 -8.45 28.89 28.27
N GLN A 46 -8.67 29.26 27.01
CA GLN A 46 -7.80 30.21 26.31
C GLN A 46 -8.15 31.68 26.62
N ILE A 47 -7.17 32.49 27.00
CA ILE A 47 -7.37 33.94 27.25
C ILE A 47 -6.29 34.74 26.53
N MET A 48 -6.68 35.65 25.65
CA MET A 48 -5.73 36.56 25.00
C MET A 48 -6.09 38.02 25.21
N ARG A 49 -5.38 38.65 26.16
CA ARG A 49 -5.43 40.10 26.37
C ARG A 49 -4.44 40.88 25.50
N SER A 50 -3.41 40.22 25.02
CA SER A 50 -2.23 40.82 24.37
C SER A 50 -1.92 40.17 23.03
N TYR A 51 -2.95 39.69 22.32
CA TYR A 51 -2.77 39.05 21.01
C TYR A 51 -2.02 39.96 20.03
N PHE A 52 -2.57 41.14 19.72
CA PHE A 52 -1.94 42.04 18.75
C PHE A 52 -0.52 42.46 19.11
N PRO A 53 -0.18 42.87 20.35
CA PRO A 53 1.21 43.15 20.70
C PRO A 53 2.16 41.94 20.59
N MET A 54 1.66 40.72 20.89
CA MET A 54 2.46 39.50 20.78
C MET A 54 2.76 39.17 19.31
N GLU A 55 1.76 39.22 18.44
CA GLU A 55 1.94 38.98 17.00
C GLU A 55 2.75 40.08 16.33
N GLU A 56 2.54 41.35 16.72
CA GLU A 56 3.36 42.48 16.24
C GLU A 56 4.84 42.29 16.58
N GLU A 57 5.17 41.80 17.78
CA GLU A 57 6.56 41.52 18.15
C GLU A 57 7.17 40.42 17.27
N LYS A 58 6.43 39.34 17.01
CA LYS A 58 6.87 38.25 16.13
C LYS A 58 7.11 38.73 14.71
N ASP A 59 6.17 39.49 14.15
CA ASP A 59 6.26 40.00 12.78
C ASP A 59 7.44 40.96 12.62
N ASN A 60 7.67 41.86 13.57
CA ASN A 60 8.83 42.75 13.55
C ASN A 60 10.15 41.98 13.47
N ARG A 61 10.27 40.82 14.14
CA ARG A 61 11.46 39.96 14.06
C ARG A 61 11.57 39.28 12.70
N VAL A 62 10.47 38.79 12.14
CA VAL A 62 10.46 38.13 10.83
C VAL A 62 10.85 39.11 9.72
N TYR A 63 10.21 40.28 9.66
CA TYR A 63 10.54 41.29 8.64
C TYR A 63 11.96 41.84 8.81
N GLY A 64 12.43 42.00 10.06
CA GLY A 64 13.83 42.35 10.33
C GLY A 64 14.83 41.30 9.80
N ALA A 65 14.50 40.02 9.90
CA ALA A 65 15.31 38.93 9.34
C ALA A 65 15.28 38.91 7.81
N MET A 66 14.13 39.19 7.19
CA MET A 66 14.01 39.36 5.73
C MET A 66 14.96 40.45 5.21
N ASP A 67 14.99 41.62 5.85
CA ASP A 67 15.94 42.70 5.52
C ASP A 67 17.40 42.29 5.76
N GLY A 68 17.64 41.48 6.79
CA GLY A 68 18.93 40.87 7.08
C GLY A 68 19.40 39.97 5.94
N ALA A 69 18.52 39.11 5.41
CA ALA A 69 18.84 38.15 4.36
C ALA A 69 19.23 38.79 3.04
N ILE A 70 18.54 39.87 2.66
CA ILE A 70 18.87 40.66 1.47
C ILE A 70 20.27 41.26 1.63
N ARG A 71 20.54 41.93 2.76
CA ARG A 71 21.85 42.56 3.03
C ARG A 71 22.98 41.54 3.16
N GLY A 72 22.68 40.36 3.69
CA GLY A 72 23.60 39.24 3.86
C GLY A 72 23.83 38.43 2.59
N ASN A 73 23.19 38.77 1.47
CA ASN A 73 23.31 38.08 0.18
C ASN A 73 23.02 36.58 0.27
N MET A 74 21.99 36.19 1.06
CA MET A 74 21.59 34.79 1.26
C MET A 74 21.24 34.10 -0.05
N PHE A 75 20.46 34.78 -0.91
CA PHE A 75 19.89 34.22 -2.13
C PHE A 75 20.92 33.77 -3.18
N ARG A 76 22.18 34.20 -3.06
CA ARG A 76 23.30 33.71 -3.90
C ARG A 76 24.12 32.60 -3.26
N GLN A 77 23.92 32.35 -1.97
CA GLN A 77 24.64 31.35 -1.17
C GLN A 77 23.78 30.13 -0.86
N VAL A 78 22.45 30.31 -0.81
CA VAL A 78 21.48 29.24 -0.62
C VAL A 78 21.61 28.20 -1.71
N GLN A 79 21.43 26.94 -1.33
CA GLN A 79 21.52 25.84 -2.25
C GLN A 79 20.32 25.86 -3.23
N GLN A 80 20.62 25.76 -4.53
CA GLN A 80 19.63 25.92 -5.60
C GLN A 80 18.57 24.81 -5.65
N ARG A 81 18.98 23.54 -5.48
CA ARG A 81 18.06 22.38 -5.40
C ARG A 81 16.99 22.64 -4.33
N TRP A 82 17.38 23.13 -3.15
CA TRP A 82 16.45 23.49 -2.08
C TRP A 82 15.45 24.57 -2.55
N LEU A 83 15.93 25.71 -3.07
CA LEU A 83 15.02 26.78 -3.49
C LEU A 83 14.14 26.45 -4.70
N GLU A 84 14.53 25.52 -5.57
CA GLU A 84 13.63 25.02 -6.62
C GLU A 84 12.43 24.27 -6.02
N TRP A 85 12.63 23.41 -5.02
CA TRP A 85 11.51 22.75 -4.33
C TRP A 85 10.65 23.75 -3.55
N GLN A 86 11.20 24.88 -3.12
CA GLN A 86 10.42 25.93 -2.47
C GLN A 86 9.42 26.61 -3.40
N LYS A 87 9.60 26.52 -4.73
CA LYS A 87 8.59 26.97 -5.70
C LYS A 87 7.30 26.15 -5.56
N LEU A 88 7.41 24.82 -5.44
CA LEU A 88 6.26 23.95 -5.21
C LEU A 88 5.73 24.10 -3.78
N PHE A 89 6.60 24.01 -2.77
CA PHE A 89 6.19 24.10 -1.37
C PHE A 89 5.43 25.40 -1.04
N LEU A 90 6.00 26.56 -1.35
CA LEU A 90 5.38 27.87 -1.06
C LEU A 90 4.24 28.23 -2.02
N SER A 91 4.01 27.43 -3.07
CA SER A 91 2.77 27.52 -3.86
C SER A 91 1.61 26.77 -3.20
N ILE A 92 1.91 25.70 -2.45
CA ILE A 92 0.90 24.88 -1.78
C ILE A 92 0.52 25.52 -0.45
N ILE A 93 1.45 25.66 0.50
CA ILE A 93 1.15 25.92 1.92
C ILE A 93 0.25 27.16 2.18
N PRO A 94 0.39 28.30 1.48
CA PRO A 94 -0.51 29.44 1.74
C PRO A 94 -2.01 29.15 1.53
N PHE A 95 -2.35 28.15 0.70
CA PHE A 95 -3.73 27.76 0.42
C PHE A 95 -4.37 26.97 1.57
N PRO A 96 -3.75 25.92 2.14
CA PRO A 96 -4.16 25.32 3.41
C PRO A 96 -4.34 26.35 4.53
N GLU A 97 -3.41 27.28 4.73
CA GLU A 97 -3.53 28.31 5.79
C GLU A 97 -4.82 29.15 5.60
N ILE A 98 -5.03 29.74 4.42
CA ILE A 98 -6.24 30.54 4.20
C ILE A 98 -7.52 29.69 4.22
N SER A 99 -7.42 28.39 3.93
CA SER A 99 -8.53 27.45 4.05
C SER A 99 -8.83 27.15 5.52
N ALA A 100 -7.82 27.01 6.37
CA ALA A 100 -7.97 26.89 7.83
C ALA A 100 -8.66 28.14 8.39
N ALA A 101 -8.29 29.34 7.94
CA ALA A 101 -8.97 30.59 8.31
C ALA A 101 -10.47 30.52 7.98
N ARG A 102 -10.82 29.98 6.81
CA ARG A 102 -12.20 29.83 6.33
C ARG A 102 -12.95 28.70 7.03
N ALA A 103 -12.26 27.74 7.61
CA ALA A 103 -12.84 26.64 8.38
C ALA A 103 -13.32 27.10 9.77
N MET A 104 -12.67 28.10 10.37
CA MET A 104 -13.02 28.57 11.71
C MET A 104 -14.48 29.05 11.85
N PRO A 105 -15.05 29.86 10.93
CA PRO A 105 -16.48 30.17 10.96
C PRO A 105 -17.40 28.95 10.88
N MET A 106 -16.99 27.86 10.23
CA MET A 106 -17.76 26.60 10.19
C MET A 106 -17.82 25.96 11.57
N ALA A 107 -16.67 25.85 12.24
CA ALA A 107 -16.60 25.33 13.61
C ALA A 107 -17.35 26.22 14.62
N ILE A 108 -17.31 27.55 14.45
CA ILE A 108 -18.06 28.50 15.30
C ILE A 108 -19.57 28.26 15.19
N ASP A 109 -20.10 28.01 13.99
CA ASP A 109 -21.53 27.74 13.78
C ASP A 109 -21.97 26.41 14.42
N ALA A 110 -21.11 25.39 14.36
CA ALA A 110 -21.41 24.04 14.82
C ALA A 110 -21.25 23.81 16.35
N VAL A 111 -20.25 24.45 16.98
CA VAL A 111 -19.91 24.20 18.39
C VAL A 111 -20.65 25.17 19.30
N PRO A 112 -21.54 24.74 20.23
CA PRO A 112 -22.33 25.66 21.05
C PRO A 112 -21.58 26.12 22.31
N ASN A 113 -20.38 26.71 22.15
CA ASN A 113 -19.59 27.19 23.29
C ASN A 113 -18.89 28.54 22.99
N PRO A 114 -19.34 29.65 23.62
CA PRO A 114 -18.79 30.98 23.36
C PRO A 114 -17.34 31.17 23.86
N GLU A 115 -16.85 30.35 24.80
CA GLU A 115 -15.43 30.38 25.20
C GLU A 115 -14.55 29.85 24.06
N ILE A 116 -14.98 28.77 23.38
CA ILE A 116 -14.29 28.20 22.21
C ILE A 116 -14.39 29.11 21.00
N HIS A 117 -15.54 29.77 20.79
CA HIS A 117 -15.72 30.73 19.68
C HIS A 117 -14.64 31.82 19.68
N ASN A 118 -14.24 32.30 20.86
CA ASN A 118 -13.18 33.27 20.97
C ASN A 118 -11.81 32.68 20.57
N GLY A 119 -11.52 31.43 20.93
CA GLY A 119 -10.30 30.72 20.50
C GLY A 119 -10.25 30.50 18.99
N LEU A 120 -11.38 30.09 18.38
CA LEU A 120 -11.49 29.92 16.93
C LEU A 120 -11.39 31.25 16.17
N ALA A 121 -11.94 32.35 16.72
CA ALA A 121 -11.81 33.67 16.12
C ALA A 121 -10.36 34.17 16.12
N VAL A 122 -9.57 33.83 17.14
CA VAL A 122 -8.13 34.08 17.15
C VAL A 122 -7.43 33.23 16.11
N GLN A 123 -7.71 31.92 16.09
CA GLN A 123 -7.12 31.01 15.12
C GLN A 123 -7.35 31.52 13.69
N MET A 124 -8.56 31.99 13.38
CA MET A 124 -8.85 32.61 12.07
C MET A 124 -7.90 33.77 11.72
N ILE A 125 -7.50 34.59 12.69
CA ILE A 125 -6.56 35.69 12.46
C ILE A 125 -5.13 35.16 12.32
N ASP A 126 -4.74 34.15 13.10
CA ASP A 126 -3.46 33.45 12.97
C ASP A 126 -3.31 32.89 11.55
N GLU A 127 -4.33 32.18 11.04
CA GLU A 127 -4.28 31.57 9.71
C GLU A 127 -4.19 32.60 8.57
N VAL A 128 -4.86 33.76 8.72
CA VAL A 128 -4.68 34.89 7.77
C VAL A 128 -3.26 35.42 7.83
N ARG A 129 -2.67 35.52 9.03
CA ARG A 129 -1.27 35.90 9.22
C ARG A 129 -0.33 34.88 8.57
N HIS A 130 -0.55 33.58 8.79
CA HIS A 130 0.25 32.49 8.25
C HIS A 130 0.30 32.54 6.72
N SER A 131 -0.87 32.59 6.08
CA SER A 131 -0.97 32.71 4.61
C SER A 131 -0.22 33.95 4.10
N THR A 132 -0.43 35.11 4.75
CA THR A 132 0.16 36.38 4.33
C THR A 132 1.69 36.39 4.48
N ILE A 133 2.22 35.91 5.59
CA ILE A 133 3.67 35.94 5.86
C ILE A 133 4.43 34.95 4.97
N GLN A 134 3.84 33.79 4.67
CA GLN A 134 4.39 32.82 3.72
C GLN A 134 4.33 33.33 2.27
N MET A 135 3.26 34.02 1.88
CA MET A 135 3.21 34.72 0.57
C MET A 135 4.27 35.82 0.47
N ASN A 136 4.53 36.55 1.55
CA ASN A 136 5.61 37.55 1.60
C ASN A 136 6.99 36.91 1.47
N LEU A 137 7.23 35.76 2.13
CA LEU A 137 8.45 34.97 1.97
C LEU A 137 8.65 34.56 0.51
N LYS A 138 7.60 34.00 -0.11
CA LYS A 138 7.62 33.62 -1.53
C LYS A 138 7.94 34.80 -2.45
N LYS A 139 7.29 35.94 -2.24
CA LYS A 139 7.56 37.18 -2.99
C LYS A 139 9.01 37.61 -2.84
N LEU A 140 9.59 37.45 -1.66
CA LEU A 140 10.99 37.79 -1.44
C LEU A 140 11.93 36.84 -2.20
N TYR A 141 11.61 35.54 -2.26
CA TYR A 141 12.37 34.55 -3.04
C TYR A 141 12.28 34.88 -4.52
N MET A 142 11.08 35.15 -5.03
CA MET A 142 10.84 35.61 -6.40
C MET A 142 11.71 36.81 -6.78
N ASN A 143 11.86 37.80 -5.89
CA ASN A 143 12.56 39.04 -6.21
C ASN A 143 14.09 38.93 -6.16
N ASN A 144 14.64 37.93 -5.45
CA ASN A 144 16.06 37.91 -5.10
C ASN A 144 16.80 36.62 -5.47
N TYR A 145 16.09 35.51 -5.63
CA TYR A 145 16.69 34.26 -6.07
C TYR A 145 17.14 34.36 -7.53
N ILE A 146 18.19 33.61 -7.87
CA ILE A 146 18.85 33.68 -9.18
C ILE A 146 17.96 33.20 -10.35
N ASP A 147 16.98 32.33 -10.07
CA ASP A 147 16.02 31.84 -11.06
C ASP A 147 14.58 32.15 -10.61
N PRO A 148 14.09 33.38 -10.88
CA PRO A 148 12.77 33.81 -10.45
C PRO A 148 11.64 33.10 -11.21
N ALA A 149 11.92 32.54 -12.39
CA ALA A 149 10.93 31.86 -13.21
C ALA A 149 10.32 30.68 -12.44
N GLY A 150 8.99 30.65 -12.37
CA GLY A 150 8.24 29.69 -11.57
C GLY A 150 7.66 30.29 -10.31
N PHE A 151 8.43 31.12 -9.57
CA PHE A 151 7.92 31.81 -8.39
C PHE A 151 6.82 32.82 -8.74
N ASP A 152 7.01 33.52 -9.85
CA ASP A 152 6.13 34.54 -10.44
C ASP A 152 4.76 34.00 -10.87
N MET A 153 4.68 32.70 -11.17
CA MET A 153 3.45 32.05 -11.64
C MET A 153 2.83 31.06 -10.65
N THR A 154 3.43 30.86 -9.47
CA THR A 154 2.99 29.85 -8.48
C THR A 154 1.50 29.86 -8.17
N GLU A 155 0.86 31.03 -8.04
CA GLU A 155 -0.59 31.12 -7.75
C GLU A 155 -1.46 30.58 -8.89
N LYS A 156 -1.11 30.90 -10.13
CA LYS A 156 -1.77 30.34 -11.32
C LYS A 156 -1.45 28.85 -11.43
N ALA A 157 -0.19 28.50 -11.21
CA ALA A 157 0.34 27.16 -11.38
C ALA A 157 -0.25 26.16 -10.37
N PHE A 158 -0.48 26.58 -9.12
CA PHE A 158 -1.09 25.76 -8.08
C PHE A 158 -2.44 25.17 -8.50
N ALA A 159 -3.25 25.96 -9.22
CA ALA A 159 -4.58 25.53 -9.64
C ALA A 159 -4.58 24.59 -10.87
N ASN A 160 -3.50 24.57 -11.66
CA ASN A 160 -3.47 23.87 -12.95
C ASN A 160 -2.25 22.95 -13.16
N ASN A 161 -1.42 22.74 -12.15
CA ASN A 161 -0.34 21.75 -12.13
C ASN A 161 -0.80 20.43 -11.48
N TYR A 162 -0.30 19.30 -11.99
CA TYR A 162 -0.64 17.99 -11.45
C TYR A 162 -0.26 17.82 -9.96
N ALA A 163 0.89 18.34 -9.52
CA ALA A 163 1.31 18.31 -8.12
C ALA A 163 0.50 19.30 -7.28
N GLY A 164 0.08 20.42 -7.87
CA GLY A 164 -0.84 21.38 -7.24
C GLY A 164 -2.17 20.75 -6.83
N THR A 165 -2.69 19.78 -7.61
CA THR A 165 -3.93 19.06 -7.25
C THR A 165 -3.83 18.26 -5.95
N ILE A 166 -2.62 17.76 -5.60
CA ILE A 166 -2.34 17.07 -4.33
C ILE A 166 -2.47 18.08 -3.19
N GLY A 167 -1.79 19.24 -3.29
CA GLY A 167 -1.87 20.30 -2.28
C GLY A 167 -3.27 20.91 -2.15
N ARG A 168 -4.02 20.99 -3.25
CA ARG A 168 -5.41 21.45 -3.25
C ARG A 168 -6.33 20.50 -2.48
N GLN A 169 -6.18 19.19 -2.68
CA GLN A 169 -6.96 18.18 -1.94
C GLN A 169 -6.78 18.31 -0.41
N PHE A 170 -5.58 18.66 0.04
CA PHE A 170 -5.29 18.91 1.45
C PHE A 170 -6.09 20.08 2.01
N GLY A 171 -5.98 21.27 1.40
CA GLY A 171 -6.67 22.48 1.87
C GLY A 171 -8.20 22.43 1.68
N GLU A 172 -8.69 21.80 0.60
CA GLU A 172 -10.14 21.63 0.39
C GLU A 172 -10.79 20.72 1.45
N GLY A 173 -10.03 19.78 2.02
CA GLY A 173 -10.47 18.96 3.15
C GLY A 173 -10.85 19.76 4.39
N PHE A 174 -10.29 20.96 4.56
CA PHE A 174 -10.56 21.83 5.72
C PHE A 174 -11.92 22.53 5.63
N ILE A 175 -12.46 22.71 4.42
CA ILE A 175 -13.60 23.58 4.16
C ILE A 175 -14.75 22.91 3.41
N THR A 176 -14.67 21.61 3.15
CA THR A 176 -15.65 20.88 2.33
C THR A 176 -16.32 19.77 3.11
N GLY A 177 -17.63 19.91 3.35
CA GLY A 177 -18.47 18.91 4.00
C GLY A 177 -18.96 19.34 5.37
N ASP A 178 -19.06 18.36 6.28
CA ASP A 178 -19.49 18.53 7.66
C ASP A 178 -18.54 19.47 8.42
N ALA A 179 -19.10 20.44 9.14
CA ALA A 179 -18.33 21.46 9.84
C ALA A 179 -17.32 20.88 10.85
N ILE A 180 -17.68 19.83 11.59
CA ILE A 180 -16.79 19.21 12.59
C ILE A 180 -15.81 18.25 11.90
N THR A 181 -16.25 17.46 10.94
CA THR A 181 -15.35 16.59 10.17
C THR A 181 -14.22 17.39 9.51
N SER A 182 -14.56 18.47 8.79
CA SER A 182 -13.58 19.28 8.06
C SER A 182 -12.76 20.21 8.96
N ALA A 183 -13.42 21.07 9.75
CA ALA A 183 -12.73 22.12 10.48
C ALA A 183 -12.10 21.64 11.79
N ASN A 184 -12.53 20.50 12.33
CA ASN A 184 -11.99 19.96 13.57
C ASN A 184 -11.21 18.66 13.35
N ILE A 185 -11.87 17.58 12.91
CA ILE A 185 -11.23 16.25 12.84
C ILE A 185 -10.11 16.22 11.80
N TYR A 186 -10.38 16.70 10.58
CA TYR A 186 -9.40 16.73 9.51
C TYR A 186 -8.29 17.75 9.75
N LEU A 187 -8.67 19.00 10.01
CA LEU A 187 -7.73 20.11 10.21
C LEU A 187 -7.04 20.02 11.58
N THR A 188 -7.73 20.38 12.65
CA THR A 188 -7.06 20.63 13.93
C THR A 188 -6.57 19.35 14.64
N VAL A 189 -7.34 18.27 14.60
CA VAL A 189 -7.05 17.02 15.33
C VAL A 189 -6.04 16.14 14.59
N VAL A 190 -6.01 16.19 13.25
CA VAL A 190 -5.08 15.39 12.45
C VAL A 190 -4.02 16.27 11.80
N ALA A 191 -4.37 17.16 10.87
CA ALA A 191 -3.37 17.93 10.11
C ALA A 191 -2.45 18.75 11.04
N GLU A 192 -3.04 19.58 11.90
CA GLU A 192 -2.29 20.48 12.79
C GLU A 192 -1.61 19.76 13.96
N THR A 193 -2.27 18.74 14.52
CA THR A 193 -1.71 18.05 15.70
C THR A 193 -0.66 17.01 15.31
N ALA A 194 -0.87 16.26 14.22
CA ALA A 194 0.05 15.22 13.80
C ALA A 194 1.20 15.81 12.97
N PHE A 195 0.88 16.50 11.88
CA PHE A 195 1.87 16.76 10.83
C PHE A 195 2.60 18.09 10.95
N THR A 196 2.13 19.03 11.78
CA THR A 196 2.75 20.35 11.94
C THR A 196 4.22 20.27 12.34
N ASN A 197 4.65 19.30 13.15
CA ASN A 197 6.08 19.17 13.46
C ASN A 197 6.92 18.79 12.22
N THR A 198 6.39 17.94 11.33
CA THR A 198 7.08 17.62 10.06
C THR A 198 7.19 18.86 9.15
N LEU A 199 6.16 19.70 9.16
CA LEU A 199 6.05 20.89 8.31
C LEU A 199 6.80 22.12 8.86
N PHE A 200 6.80 22.32 10.17
CA PHE A 200 7.28 23.55 10.82
C PHE A 200 8.49 23.34 11.73
N VAL A 201 9.01 22.12 11.83
CA VAL A 201 10.31 21.83 12.46
C VAL A 201 11.28 21.22 11.45
N ALA A 202 10.94 20.08 10.83
CA ALA A 202 11.88 19.45 9.89
C ALA A 202 12.16 20.28 8.64
N MET A 203 11.15 20.86 8.00
CA MET A 203 11.39 21.74 6.83
C MET A 203 12.29 22.93 7.18
N PRO A 204 12.09 23.66 8.28
CA PRO A 204 13.07 24.62 8.80
C PRO A 204 14.47 24.06 9.03
N ASP A 205 14.61 22.90 9.67
CA ASP A 205 15.92 22.30 9.92
C ASP A 205 16.66 22.03 8.60
N GLU A 206 15.95 21.51 7.59
CA GLU A 206 16.50 21.29 6.25
C GLU A 206 16.81 22.59 5.50
N ALA A 207 15.95 23.60 5.64
CA ALA A 207 16.20 24.91 5.06
C ALA A 207 17.52 25.50 5.58
N ALA A 208 17.70 25.47 6.90
CA ALA A 208 18.91 25.97 7.54
C ALA A 208 20.16 25.20 7.06
N ALA A 209 20.06 23.86 6.93
CA ALA A 209 21.14 23.03 6.42
C ALA A 209 21.54 23.36 4.96
N ASN A 210 20.61 23.90 4.16
CA ASN A 210 20.83 24.32 2.77
C ASN A 210 21.11 25.82 2.62
N GLY A 211 21.31 26.54 3.73
CA GLY A 211 21.65 27.97 3.73
C GLY A 211 20.44 28.91 3.60
N ASP A 212 19.21 28.38 3.69
CA ASP A 212 17.99 29.16 3.81
C ASP A 212 17.63 29.37 5.29
N TYR A 213 17.95 30.55 5.81
CA TYR A 213 17.58 30.93 7.18
C TYR A 213 16.29 31.77 7.26
N LEU A 214 15.65 32.07 6.13
CA LEU A 214 14.38 32.81 6.14
C LEU A 214 13.19 31.89 6.33
N LEU A 215 13.16 30.74 5.66
CA LEU A 215 12.10 29.76 5.89
C LEU A 215 12.00 29.37 7.38
N PRO A 216 13.10 29.03 8.09
CA PRO A 216 13.04 28.74 9.52
C PRO A 216 12.49 29.92 10.33
N THR A 217 12.90 31.14 9.99
CA THR A 217 12.45 32.34 10.71
C THR A 217 10.94 32.54 10.57
N VAL A 218 10.39 32.33 9.38
CA VAL A 218 8.96 32.45 9.12
C VAL A 218 8.20 31.28 9.75
N PHE A 219 8.63 30.05 9.51
CA PHE A 219 7.89 28.85 9.89
C PHE A 219 7.93 28.58 11.40
N HIS A 220 9.04 28.87 12.11
CA HIS A 220 9.03 28.81 13.58
C HIS A 220 8.16 29.92 14.21
N SER A 221 8.01 31.07 13.54
CA SER A 221 7.11 32.13 13.97
C SER A 221 5.65 31.68 13.87
N VAL A 222 5.29 31.01 12.76
CA VAL A 222 3.99 30.35 12.55
C VAL A 222 3.77 29.24 13.58
N GLN A 223 4.74 28.34 13.76
CA GLN A 223 4.65 27.23 14.71
C GLN A 223 4.31 27.67 16.15
N SER A 224 4.75 28.86 16.55
CA SER A 224 4.45 29.39 17.88
C SER A 224 2.95 29.66 18.11
N ASP A 225 2.16 29.71 17.04
CA ASP A 225 0.70 29.90 17.06
C ASP A 225 -0.08 28.59 17.14
N GLU A 226 0.41 27.55 16.48
CA GLU A 226 -0.18 26.21 16.35
C GLU A 226 -0.58 25.57 17.68
N SER A 227 0.16 25.86 18.77
CA SER A 227 -0.20 25.35 20.11
C SER A 227 -1.62 25.75 20.57
N ARG A 228 -2.10 26.93 20.13
CA ARG A 228 -3.47 27.40 20.40
C ARG A 228 -4.49 26.65 19.56
N HIS A 229 -4.13 26.29 18.34
CA HIS A 229 -4.98 25.63 17.36
C HIS A 229 -5.23 24.17 17.75
N ILE A 230 -4.17 23.47 18.12
CA ILE A 230 -4.21 22.12 18.72
C ILE A 230 -5.13 22.10 19.95
N SER A 231 -5.05 23.13 20.78
CA SER A 231 -5.89 23.27 21.97
C SER A 231 -7.36 23.49 21.61
N ASN A 232 -7.69 24.32 20.62
CA ASN A 232 -9.06 24.45 20.11
C ASN A 232 -9.58 23.10 19.60
N GLY A 233 -8.75 22.40 18.83
CA GLY A 233 -9.07 21.10 18.26
C GLY A 233 -9.43 20.06 19.31
N TYR A 234 -8.59 19.94 20.34
CA TYR A 234 -8.81 19.03 21.45
C TYR A 234 -10.04 19.39 22.29
N SER A 235 -10.30 20.68 22.54
CA SER A 235 -11.50 21.11 23.27
C SER A 235 -12.78 20.70 22.54
N ILE A 236 -12.85 20.88 21.22
CA ILE A 236 -14.01 20.48 20.41
C ILE A 236 -14.17 18.96 20.39
N LEU A 237 -13.07 18.22 20.24
CA LEU A 237 -13.07 16.76 20.28
C LEU A 237 -13.62 16.22 21.61
N LEU A 238 -13.16 16.76 22.74
CA LEU A 238 -13.67 16.37 24.07
C LEU A 238 -15.15 16.73 24.25
N MET A 239 -15.60 17.86 23.69
CA MET A 239 -17.01 18.23 23.69
C MET A 239 -17.86 17.26 22.86
N ALA A 240 -17.37 16.84 21.69
CA ALA A 240 -18.04 15.85 20.87
C ALA A 240 -18.09 14.48 21.56
N LEU A 241 -17.00 14.06 22.21
CA LEU A 241 -16.91 12.79 22.97
C LEU A 241 -17.83 12.72 24.19
N ALA A 242 -18.24 13.86 24.73
CA ALA A 242 -19.21 13.91 25.83
C ALA A 242 -20.58 13.33 25.43
N ASP A 243 -20.88 13.27 24.13
CA ASP A 243 -22.05 12.61 23.60
C ASP A 243 -21.70 11.30 22.87
N GLU A 244 -22.07 10.17 23.47
CA GLU A 244 -21.76 8.84 22.93
C GLU A 244 -22.35 8.61 21.53
N ARG A 245 -23.40 9.35 21.13
CA ARG A 245 -24.00 9.28 19.79
C ARG A 245 -23.02 9.71 18.69
N ASN A 246 -22.01 10.51 19.02
CA ASN A 246 -20.98 10.97 18.09
C ASN A 246 -19.88 9.94 17.85
N ARG A 247 -19.72 8.91 18.69
CA ARG A 247 -18.60 7.96 18.58
C ARG A 247 -18.45 7.34 17.19
N PRO A 248 -19.51 6.80 16.54
CA PRO A 248 -19.37 6.23 15.20
C PRO A 248 -18.98 7.27 14.13
N LEU A 249 -19.35 8.55 14.33
CA LEU A 249 -18.97 9.64 13.42
C LEU A 249 -17.50 9.99 13.62
N LEU A 250 -17.06 10.13 14.87
CA LEU A 250 -15.66 10.39 15.21
C LEU A 250 -14.73 9.29 14.69
N GLU A 251 -15.12 8.02 14.82
CA GLU A 251 -14.33 6.88 14.33
C GLU A 251 -14.23 6.87 12.79
N ARG A 252 -15.35 7.13 12.09
CA ARG A 252 -15.38 7.30 10.63
C ARG A 252 -14.48 8.45 10.20
N ASP A 253 -14.64 9.60 10.83
CA ASP A 253 -13.96 10.84 10.45
C ASP A 253 -12.48 10.79 10.77
N LEU A 254 -12.09 10.18 11.89
CA LEU A 254 -10.69 9.97 12.24
C LEU A 254 -10.02 9.02 11.24
N ARG A 255 -10.68 7.93 10.83
CA ARG A 255 -10.18 7.04 9.77
C ARG A 255 -9.93 7.80 8.46
N TYR A 256 -10.90 8.59 8.01
CA TYR A 256 -10.79 9.41 6.80
C TYR A 256 -9.66 10.44 6.93
N ALA A 257 -9.69 11.23 8.00
CA ALA A 257 -8.76 12.33 8.22
C ALA A 257 -7.33 11.82 8.32
N TRP A 258 -7.08 10.80 9.16
CA TRP A 258 -5.76 10.18 9.31
C TRP A 258 -5.20 9.77 7.96
N TRP A 259 -5.95 8.96 7.21
CA TRP A 259 -5.45 8.34 6.00
C TRP A 259 -5.21 9.34 4.86
N ASN A 260 -6.11 10.30 4.69
CA ASN A 260 -5.95 11.31 3.65
C ASN A 260 -4.75 12.23 3.95
N ASN A 261 -4.60 12.65 5.21
CA ASN A 261 -3.45 13.45 5.65
C ASN A 261 -2.14 12.70 5.47
N HIS A 262 -2.04 11.43 5.91
CA HIS A 262 -0.88 10.57 5.63
C HIS A 262 -0.55 10.54 4.14
N CYS A 263 -1.54 10.24 3.29
CA CYS A 263 -1.31 10.16 1.85
C CYS A 263 -0.73 11.47 1.31
N VAL A 264 -1.35 12.61 1.63
CA VAL A 264 -0.98 13.89 1.01
C VAL A 264 0.27 14.50 1.61
N VAL A 265 0.36 14.58 2.95
CA VAL A 265 1.47 15.27 3.62
C VAL A 265 2.76 14.49 3.45
N ASP A 266 2.75 13.17 3.64
CA ASP A 266 3.97 12.37 3.54
C ASP A 266 4.50 12.32 2.10
N ALA A 267 3.60 12.36 1.11
CA ALA A 267 3.96 12.48 -0.30
C ALA A 267 4.69 13.79 -0.61
N ALA A 268 4.25 14.92 -0.07
CA ALA A 268 4.88 16.21 -0.34
C ALA A 268 6.11 16.44 0.54
N ILE A 269 5.92 16.43 1.86
CA ILE A 269 6.92 16.84 2.85
C ILE A 269 8.06 15.82 2.92
N GLY A 270 7.77 14.53 2.88
CA GLY A 270 8.80 13.50 2.82
C GLY A 270 9.70 13.69 1.61
N THR A 271 9.13 13.97 0.44
CA THR A 271 9.93 14.21 -0.76
C THR A 271 10.76 15.50 -0.67
N PHE A 272 10.20 16.60 -0.15
CA PHE A 272 10.95 17.86 -0.03
C PHE A 272 12.14 17.72 0.92
N ILE A 273 11.93 17.08 2.08
CA ILE A 273 12.98 16.83 3.08
C ILE A 273 14.10 15.98 2.50
N GLU A 274 13.80 14.94 1.73
CA GLU A 274 14.84 13.98 1.29
C GLU A 274 15.49 14.33 -0.04
N TYR A 275 14.68 14.74 -1.02
CA TYR A 275 15.11 14.98 -2.40
C TYR A 275 15.35 16.46 -2.71
N GLY A 276 14.87 17.38 -1.86
CA GLY A 276 15.15 18.81 -2.01
C GLY A 276 16.47 19.28 -1.42
N THR A 277 16.98 18.56 -0.42
CA THR A 277 18.23 18.89 0.26
C THR A 277 19.47 18.37 -0.49
N LYS A 278 20.61 19.05 -0.34
CA LYS A 278 21.95 18.52 -0.65
C LYS A 278 22.71 18.11 0.60
N ASP A 279 22.14 18.28 1.80
CA ASP A 279 22.76 17.79 3.02
C ASP A 279 22.69 16.25 3.04
N ARG A 280 23.88 15.64 3.03
CA ARG A 280 24.09 14.18 3.02
C ARG A 280 24.96 13.73 4.19
N ARG A 281 25.01 14.52 5.27
CA ARG A 281 25.58 14.08 6.56
C ARG A 281 24.90 12.78 7.00
N LYS A 282 25.68 11.80 7.47
CA LYS A 282 25.15 10.46 7.81
C LYS A 282 24.35 10.46 9.11
N ASP A 283 24.65 11.38 10.03
CA ASP A 283 23.95 11.62 11.29
C ASP A 283 22.65 12.44 11.14
N ARG A 284 22.37 12.98 9.94
CA ARG A 284 21.10 13.63 9.61
C ARG A 284 19.96 12.61 9.70
N GLU A 285 18.85 12.94 10.35
CA GLU A 285 17.64 12.11 10.36
C GLU A 285 17.05 11.98 8.94
N SER A 286 16.59 10.79 8.59
CA SER A 286 15.76 10.50 7.44
C SER A 286 14.31 10.87 7.73
N TYR A 287 13.49 10.97 6.69
CA TYR A 287 12.07 11.26 6.90
C TYR A 287 11.37 10.16 7.71
N ALA A 288 11.73 8.89 7.52
CA ALA A 288 11.19 7.80 8.31
C ALA A 288 11.54 7.94 9.82
N GLU A 289 12.77 8.33 10.15
CA GLU A 289 13.18 8.58 11.54
C GLU A 289 12.38 9.74 12.16
N MET A 290 12.20 10.84 11.43
CA MET A 290 11.39 11.98 11.85
C MET A 290 9.91 11.62 12.03
N TRP A 291 9.34 10.87 11.09
CA TRP A 291 7.96 10.40 11.13
C TRP A 291 7.75 9.48 12.33
N ARG A 292 8.68 8.56 12.61
CA ARG A 292 8.60 7.71 13.81
C ARG A 292 8.55 8.54 15.09
N ARG A 293 9.39 9.55 15.21
CA ARG A 293 9.43 10.40 16.40
C ARG A 293 8.15 11.23 16.57
N TRP A 294 7.76 11.99 15.57
CA TRP A 294 6.68 12.96 15.73
C TRP A 294 5.29 12.42 15.46
N ILE A 295 5.15 11.53 14.46
CA ILE A 295 3.85 10.98 14.11
C ILE A 295 3.55 9.75 14.97
N TYR A 296 4.50 8.82 15.07
CA TYR A 296 4.25 7.59 15.80
C TYR A 296 4.31 7.81 17.33
N ASP A 297 5.41 8.36 17.85
CA ASP A 297 5.57 8.47 19.31
C ASP A 297 4.82 9.67 19.91
N ASP A 298 4.91 10.86 19.32
CA ASP A 298 4.26 12.06 19.89
C ASP A 298 2.75 12.10 19.57
N TYR A 299 2.35 11.95 18.31
CA TYR A 299 0.93 12.02 17.95
C TYR A 299 0.16 10.73 18.27
N TYR A 300 0.51 9.61 17.64
CA TYR A 300 -0.27 8.39 17.77
C TYR A 300 -0.25 7.86 19.22
N ARG A 301 0.93 7.64 19.80
CA ARG A 301 1.02 7.04 21.15
C ARG A 301 0.62 8.00 22.26
N SER A 302 0.98 9.27 22.16
CA SER A 302 0.79 10.22 23.27
C SER A 302 -0.48 11.07 23.15
N TYR A 303 -1.06 11.22 21.96
CA TYR A 303 -2.29 11.98 21.73
C TYR A 303 -3.50 11.09 21.37
N LEU A 304 -3.38 10.19 20.38
CA LEU A 304 -4.53 9.38 19.93
C LEU A 304 -4.88 8.23 20.89
N ILE A 305 -3.93 7.37 21.27
CA ILE A 305 -4.21 6.21 22.14
C ILE A 305 -4.92 6.62 23.46
N PRO A 306 -4.55 7.72 24.14
CA PRO A 306 -5.28 8.15 25.33
C PRO A 306 -6.77 8.42 25.12
N LEU A 307 -7.22 8.71 23.88
CA LEU A 307 -8.63 8.92 23.56
C LEU A 307 -9.48 7.66 23.71
N GLU A 308 -8.88 6.47 23.69
CA GLU A 308 -9.59 5.19 23.92
C GLU A 308 -10.23 5.14 25.31
N LYS A 309 -9.65 5.86 26.29
CA LYS A 309 -10.22 5.99 27.64
C LYS A 309 -11.58 6.70 27.65
N TYR A 310 -11.91 7.42 26.59
CA TYR A 310 -13.20 8.08 26.38
C TYR A 310 -14.15 7.25 25.48
N GLY A 311 -13.76 6.02 25.13
CA GLY A 311 -14.57 5.07 24.36
C GLY A 311 -14.48 5.25 22.84
N LEU A 312 -13.42 5.89 22.33
CA LEU A 312 -13.15 6.01 20.90
C LEU A 312 -12.28 4.84 20.44
N THR A 313 -12.62 4.21 19.31
CA THR A 313 -11.75 3.21 18.68
C THR A 313 -10.72 3.90 17.77
N ILE A 314 -9.43 3.74 18.07
CA ILE A 314 -8.35 4.32 17.26
C ILE A 314 -8.01 3.39 16.08
N PRO A 315 -7.80 3.91 14.86
CA PRO A 315 -7.44 3.11 13.68
C PRO A 315 -5.96 2.70 13.72
N HIS A 316 -5.58 1.87 14.69
CA HIS A 316 -4.20 1.43 14.90
C HIS A 316 -3.60 0.75 13.66
N ASP A 317 -4.38 -0.10 13.01
CA ASP A 317 -4.04 -0.80 11.78
C ASP A 317 -3.62 0.16 10.66
N LEU A 318 -4.33 1.27 10.51
CA LEU A 318 -4.01 2.28 9.49
C LEU A 318 -2.79 3.14 9.86
N VAL A 319 -2.50 3.30 11.15
CA VAL A 319 -1.25 3.96 11.57
C VAL A 319 -0.04 3.07 11.27
N GLU A 320 -0.14 1.77 11.56
CA GLU A 320 0.88 0.80 11.20
C GLU A 320 1.04 0.68 9.67
N GLU A 321 -0.05 0.68 8.93
CA GLU A 321 0.01 0.59 7.48
C GLU A 321 0.64 1.86 6.88
N ALA A 322 0.30 3.05 7.37
CA ALA A 322 0.98 4.28 6.96
C ALA A 322 2.51 4.21 7.18
N TRP A 323 2.93 3.65 8.32
CA TRP A 323 4.33 3.43 8.63
C TRP A 323 5.00 2.44 7.67
N LYS A 324 4.36 1.30 7.39
CA LYS A 324 4.83 0.29 6.42
C LYS A 324 4.91 0.85 5.00
N ARG A 325 3.97 1.71 4.59
CA ARG A 325 4.02 2.37 3.28
C ARG A 325 5.30 3.20 3.14
N ILE A 326 5.69 3.93 4.19
CA ILE A 326 6.92 4.75 4.18
C ILE A 326 8.16 3.86 4.19
N THR A 327 8.22 2.88 5.09
CA THR A 327 9.44 2.10 5.37
C THR A 327 9.65 0.90 4.46
N ASP A 328 8.63 0.06 4.30
CA ASP A 328 8.74 -1.22 3.60
C ASP A 328 8.41 -1.08 2.11
N LYS A 329 7.43 -0.23 1.78
CA LYS A 329 6.94 -0.05 0.40
C LYS A 329 7.59 1.12 -0.34
N GLY A 330 8.32 1.98 0.38
CA GLY A 330 9.11 3.09 -0.19
C GLY A 330 8.27 4.26 -0.72
N TYR A 331 7.14 4.56 -0.08
CA TYR A 331 6.15 5.55 -0.51
C TYR A 331 6.76 6.90 -0.93
N VAL A 332 7.60 7.49 -0.08
CA VAL A 332 8.24 8.81 -0.32
C VAL A 332 9.15 8.77 -1.55
N HIS A 333 9.82 7.65 -1.78
CA HIS A 333 10.75 7.50 -2.89
C HIS A 333 10.02 7.27 -4.21
N GLU A 334 8.90 6.55 -4.20
CA GLU A 334 8.02 6.43 -5.36
C GLU A 334 7.41 7.80 -5.73
N VAL A 335 7.02 8.61 -4.74
CA VAL A 335 6.52 9.97 -4.97
C VAL A 335 7.61 10.87 -5.56
N ALA A 336 8.84 10.76 -5.08
CA ALA A 336 9.97 11.50 -5.63
C ALA A 336 10.22 11.16 -7.10
N ARG A 337 10.18 9.87 -7.45
CA ARG A 337 10.31 9.38 -8.83
C ARG A 337 9.17 9.91 -9.71
N PHE A 338 7.94 9.98 -9.17
CA PHE A 338 6.80 10.57 -9.85
C PHE A 338 6.97 12.07 -10.13
N PHE A 339 7.37 12.88 -9.15
CA PHE A 339 7.62 14.31 -9.37
C PHE A 339 8.77 14.57 -10.35
N ALA A 340 9.83 13.77 -10.27
CA ALA A 340 10.95 13.82 -11.22
C ALA A 340 10.50 13.46 -12.64
N THR A 341 9.67 12.43 -12.80
CA THR A 341 9.11 12.06 -14.11
C THR A 341 8.27 13.19 -14.72
N GLY A 342 7.54 13.93 -13.88
CA GLY A 342 6.69 15.05 -14.30
C GLY A 342 7.42 16.35 -14.66
N TRP A 343 8.76 16.40 -14.63
CA TRP A 343 9.54 17.64 -14.82
C TRP A 343 9.16 18.51 -16.03
N PRO A 344 8.73 17.99 -17.20
CA PRO A 344 8.43 18.83 -18.36
C PRO A 344 7.25 19.78 -18.14
N VAL A 345 6.33 19.44 -17.23
CA VAL A 345 5.16 20.24 -16.89
C VAL A 345 5.27 20.86 -15.50
N ASN A 346 6.48 20.92 -14.93
CA ASN A 346 6.74 21.62 -13.69
C ASN A 346 7.00 23.12 -13.95
N TYR A 347 6.62 23.95 -12.98
CA TYR A 347 7.05 25.36 -12.87
C TYR A 347 8.26 25.51 -11.94
N TRP A 348 8.99 24.41 -11.69
CA TRP A 348 10.24 24.35 -10.95
C TRP A 348 11.17 23.34 -11.59
N ARG A 349 12.47 23.43 -11.29
CA ARG A 349 13.49 22.52 -11.82
C ARG A 349 13.78 21.40 -10.83
N ILE A 350 14.13 20.22 -11.33
CA ILE A 350 14.50 19.07 -10.49
C ILE A 350 15.94 18.70 -10.78
N ASP A 351 16.80 18.87 -9.79
CA ASP A 351 18.22 18.55 -9.88
C ASP A 351 18.45 17.04 -9.95
N ALA A 352 19.37 16.64 -10.82
CA ALA A 352 19.91 15.29 -10.89
C ALA A 352 20.50 14.84 -9.54
N MET A 353 20.35 13.55 -9.24
CA MET A 353 20.99 12.92 -8.07
C MET A 353 22.42 12.51 -8.40
N THR A 354 23.28 12.45 -7.39
CA THR A 354 24.71 12.14 -7.50
C THR A 354 25.05 10.92 -6.66
N ASP A 355 26.26 10.37 -6.82
CA ASP A 355 26.74 9.24 -6.01
C ASP A 355 26.65 9.52 -4.50
N LYS A 356 26.89 10.77 -4.08
CA LYS A 356 26.71 11.18 -2.67
C LYS A 356 25.27 11.09 -2.19
N ASP A 357 24.32 11.38 -3.08
CA ASP A 357 22.90 11.20 -2.79
C ASP A 357 22.62 9.69 -2.65
N PHE A 358 23.05 8.88 -3.61
CA PHE A 358 22.86 7.42 -3.60
C PHE A 358 23.44 6.75 -2.35
N GLU A 359 24.67 7.10 -1.96
CA GLU A 359 25.30 6.59 -0.74
C GLU A 359 24.53 6.97 0.53
N TRP A 360 23.90 8.14 0.58
CA TRP A 360 23.10 8.54 1.74
C TRP A 360 21.78 7.79 1.78
N PHE A 361 21.09 7.68 0.64
CA PHE A 361 19.85 6.91 0.55
C PHE A 361 20.09 5.44 0.88
N GLU A 362 21.14 4.80 0.35
CA GLU A 362 21.47 3.42 0.69
C GLU A 362 21.83 3.24 2.17
N HIS A 363 22.45 4.24 2.79
CA HIS A 363 22.75 4.21 4.22
C HIS A 363 21.51 4.30 5.10
N LYS A 364 20.54 5.16 4.73
CA LYS A 364 19.31 5.38 5.50
C LYS A 364 18.21 4.38 5.17
N TYR A 365 18.20 3.89 3.95
CA TYR A 365 17.23 2.97 3.39
C TYR A 365 17.99 1.85 2.65
N PRO A 366 18.51 0.84 3.37
CA PRO A 366 19.22 -0.27 2.74
C PRO A 366 18.38 -0.93 1.63
N GLY A 367 18.99 -1.16 0.46
CA GLY A 367 18.30 -1.64 -0.74
C GLY A 367 17.74 -0.54 -1.64
N TRP A 368 17.77 0.73 -1.24
CA TRP A 368 17.28 1.85 -2.05
C TRP A 368 17.95 1.91 -3.42
N TYR A 369 19.28 1.75 -3.50
CA TYR A 369 19.99 1.84 -4.77
C TYR A 369 19.60 0.71 -5.71
N SER A 370 19.40 -0.50 -5.17
CA SER A 370 18.96 -1.64 -5.98
C SER A 370 17.61 -1.43 -6.64
N LYS A 371 16.70 -0.70 -5.97
CA LYS A 371 15.34 -0.42 -6.46
C LYS A 371 15.26 0.85 -7.33
N TYR A 372 15.92 1.94 -6.93
CA TYR A 372 15.75 3.26 -7.56
C TYR A 372 17.00 3.80 -8.25
N GLY A 373 18.19 3.29 -7.92
CA GLY A 373 19.47 3.85 -8.38
C GLY A 373 19.58 3.91 -9.89
N LYS A 374 19.33 2.78 -10.57
CA LYS A 374 19.36 2.69 -12.04
C LYS A 374 18.42 3.70 -12.72
N TRP A 375 17.22 3.90 -12.17
CA TRP A 375 16.27 4.86 -12.72
C TRP A 375 16.80 6.31 -12.60
N TRP A 376 17.41 6.65 -11.47
CA TRP A 376 18.02 7.98 -11.28
C TRP A 376 19.28 8.19 -12.13
N GLU A 377 20.04 7.13 -12.43
CA GLU A 377 21.14 7.19 -13.41
C GLU A 377 20.61 7.47 -14.82
N GLU A 378 19.50 6.84 -15.21
CA GLU A 378 18.82 7.13 -16.48
C GLU A 378 18.26 8.56 -16.50
N TYR A 379 17.69 9.04 -15.40
CA TYR A 379 17.28 10.44 -15.25
C TYR A 379 18.44 11.40 -15.54
N ASN A 380 19.62 11.13 -14.98
CA ASN A 380 20.82 11.92 -15.25
C ASN A 380 21.26 11.85 -16.71
N ARG A 381 21.23 10.65 -17.32
CA ARG A 381 21.59 10.45 -18.73
C ARG A 381 20.67 11.21 -19.68
N LEU A 382 19.40 11.32 -19.32
CA LEU A 382 18.34 11.96 -20.11
C LEU A 382 18.16 13.46 -19.79
N ALA A 383 18.98 14.04 -18.91
CA ALA A 383 18.78 15.40 -18.42
C ALA A 383 18.90 16.49 -19.50
N TYR A 384 19.64 16.27 -20.59
CA TYR A 384 19.87 17.29 -21.62
C TYR A 384 19.15 16.99 -22.93
N PRO A 385 18.67 18.03 -23.66
CA PRO A 385 17.97 17.89 -24.92
C PRO A 385 18.90 17.39 -26.05
N GLY A 386 18.32 16.95 -27.17
CA GLY A 386 19.04 16.47 -28.34
C GLY A 386 18.41 15.22 -28.95
N ARG A 387 18.99 14.04 -28.67
CA ARG A 387 18.41 12.75 -29.10
C ARG A 387 17.44 12.13 -28.09
N ASN A 388 17.41 12.67 -26.88
CA ASN A 388 16.58 12.16 -25.79
C ASN A 388 15.20 12.79 -25.85
N LYS A 389 14.17 12.03 -25.51
CA LYS A 389 12.87 12.55 -25.11
C LYS A 389 12.87 12.80 -23.60
N PRO A 390 11.88 13.57 -23.07
CA PRO A 390 11.70 13.63 -21.64
C PRO A 390 11.48 12.23 -21.05
N ILE A 391 12.00 11.98 -19.85
CA ILE A 391 12.01 10.64 -19.23
C ILE A 391 10.63 9.97 -19.16
N ALA A 392 9.54 10.74 -19.04
CA ALA A 392 8.17 10.24 -19.08
C ALA A 392 7.77 9.54 -20.40
N PHE A 393 8.56 9.73 -21.46
CA PHE A 393 8.34 9.22 -22.82
C PHE A 393 9.53 8.37 -23.32
N GLU A 394 10.37 7.90 -22.40
CA GLU A 394 11.50 7.00 -22.65
C GLU A 394 11.27 5.65 -21.95
N GLU A 395 11.80 4.58 -22.54
CA GLU A 395 11.72 3.22 -22.00
C GLU A 395 12.78 3.02 -20.90
N VAL A 396 12.48 3.52 -19.70
CA VAL A 396 13.38 3.47 -18.53
C VAL A 396 12.87 2.56 -17.41
N GLY A 397 11.95 1.65 -17.73
CA GLY A 397 11.33 0.79 -16.72
C GLY A 397 10.43 1.55 -15.73
N TYR A 398 9.83 2.66 -16.18
CA TYR A 398 8.86 3.42 -15.41
C TYR A 398 7.53 3.49 -16.15
N GLN A 399 6.46 3.13 -15.45
CA GLN A 399 5.09 3.25 -15.96
C GLN A 399 4.41 4.40 -15.21
N TYR A 400 3.83 5.33 -15.97
CA TYR A 400 3.08 6.44 -15.39
C TYR A 400 1.90 5.90 -14.56
N PRO A 401 1.76 6.28 -13.28
CA PRO A 401 0.80 5.69 -12.36
C PRO A 401 -0.64 6.17 -12.63
N HIS A 402 -1.62 5.38 -12.21
CA HIS A 402 -3.00 5.85 -12.08
C HIS A 402 -3.12 6.90 -10.98
N ARG A 403 -4.17 7.72 -11.04
CA ARG A 403 -4.43 8.79 -10.06
C ARG A 403 -5.43 8.30 -9.01
N CYS A 404 -5.16 8.52 -7.72
CA CYS A 404 -6.16 8.22 -6.69
C CYS A 404 -7.33 9.19 -6.79
N TRP A 405 -8.54 8.66 -6.92
CA TRP A 405 -9.76 9.47 -6.92
C TRP A 405 -9.94 10.21 -5.60
N THR A 406 -9.55 9.63 -4.46
CA THR A 406 -9.83 10.21 -3.15
C THR A 406 -8.82 11.29 -2.75
N CYS A 407 -7.54 10.94 -2.64
CA CYS A 407 -6.49 11.81 -2.10
C CYS A 407 -5.68 12.56 -3.18
N MET A 408 -5.94 12.33 -4.48
CA MET A 408 -5.21 12.93 -5.62
C MET A 408 -3.72 12.59 -5.72
N VAL A 409 -3.13 11.88 -4.75
CA VAL A 409 -1.79 11.29 -4.87
C VAL A 409 -1.87 10.10 -5.84
N PRO A 410 -0.89 9.88 -6.73
CA PRO A 410 -0.94 8.73 -7.63
C PRO A 410 -0.90 7.39 -6.87
N ALA A 411 -1.46 6.34 -7.47
CA ALA A 411 -1.44 4.97 -6.98
C ALA A 411 -0.06 4.33 -7.22
N LEU A 412 0.92 4.81 -6.46
CA LEU A 412 2.35 4.53 -6.62
C LEU A 412 2.77 3.19 -6.00
N ILE A 413 2.15 2.82 -4.88
CA ILE A 413 2.26 1.50 -4.28
C ILE A 413 1.17 0.65 -4.94
N ARG A 414 1.58 -0.30 -5.77
CA ARG A 414 0.67 -0.95 -6.74
C ARG A 414 -0.16 -2.04 -6.07
N GLU A 415 0.42 -2.74 -5.10
CA GLU A 415 -0.25 -3.70 -4.22
C GLU A 415 -1.46 -3.09 -3.50
N ASP A 416 -1.38 -1.80 -3.13
CA ASP A 416 -2.46 -1.12 -2.42
C ASP A 416 -3.59 -0.64 -3.37
N MET A 417 -3.36 -0.66 -4.69
CA MET A 417 -4.27 -0.02 -5.63
C MET A 417 -5.60 -0.77 -5.73
N VAL A 418 -6.71 -0.06 -5.55
CA VAL A 418 -8.08 -0.56 -5.78
C VAL A 418 -8.65 0.08 -7.04
N VAL A 419 -9.36 -0.71 -7.84
CA VAL A 419 -10.05 -0.24 -9.06
C VAL A 419 -11.48 -0.72 -8.98
N GLU A 420 -12.43 0.21 -8.99
CA GLU A 420 -13.84 -0.12 -8.80
C GLU A 420 -14.75 0.82 -9.59
N LYS A 421 -15.93 0.34 -9.95
CA LYS A 421 -16.93 1.15 -10.65
C LYS A 421 -17.84 1.86 -9.66
N VAL A 422 -17.73 3.18 -9.61
CA VAL A 422 -18.50 4.02 -8.69
C VAL A 422 -19.16 5.16 -9.45
N ASP A 423 -20.48 5.35 -9.23
CA ASP A 423 -21.33 6.29 -9.97
C ASP A 423 -21.22 6.14 -11.51
N ASN A 424 -21.21 4.90 -12.00
CA ASN A 424 -21.04 4.53 -13.42
C ASN A 424 -19.68 4.89 -14.05
N GLN A 425 -18.67 5.26 -13.26
CA GLN A 425 -17.31 5.51 -13.72
C GLN A 425 -16.34 4.54 -13.05
N TRP A 426 -15.42 3.97 -13.83
CA TRP A 426 -14.29 3.24 -13.24
C TRP A 426 -13.31 4.23 -12.64
N ARG A 427 -13.00 4.03 -11.36
CA ARG A 427 -12.11 4.90 -10.58
C ARG A 427 -10.98 4.06 -10.00
N THR A 428 -9.83 4.70 -9.85
CA THR A 428 -8.64 4.13 -9.21
C THR A 428 -8.40 4.77 -7.86
N TYR A 429 -7.98 3.98 -6.88
CA TYR A 429 -7.67 4.41 -5.52
C TYR A 429 -6.29 3.89 -5.14
N CYS A 430 -5.49 4.69 -4.45
CA CYS A 430 -4.14 4.28 -4.01
C CYS A 430 -4.15 3.34 -2.79
N SER A 431 -5.33 2.97 -2.28
CA SER A 431 -5.52 2.15 -1.07
C SER A 431 -7.00 1.77 -0.90
N GLU A 432 -7.25 0.72 -0.14
CA GLU A 432 -8.60 0.34 0.31
C GLU A 432 -9.27 1.45 1.12
N THR A 433 -8.55 2.17 1.99
CA THR A 433 -9.14 3.27 2.77
C THR A 433 -9.54 4.46 1.89
N CYS A 434 -8.79 4.74 0.81
CA CYS A 434 -9.23 5.73 -0.17
C CYS A 434 -10.50 5.27 -0.91
N TYR A 435 -10.60 3.99 -1.27
CA TYR A 435 -11.82 3.42 -1.85
C TYR A 435 -13.00 3.52 -0.88
N TRP A 436 -12.85 3.03 0.36
CA TRP A 436 -13.84 3.11 1.43
C TRP A 436 -14.35 4.54 1.66
N THR A 437 -13.46 5.53 1.64
CA THR A 437 -13.83 6.94 1.81
C THR A 437 -14.84 7.38 0.75
N ASP A 438 -14.54 7.08 -0.52
CA ASP A 438 -15.40 7.48 -1.64
C ASP A 438 -16.65 6.61 -1.73
N ALA A 439 -16.51 5.29 -1.69
CA ALA A 439 -17.56 4.34 -2.01
C ALA A 439 -18.46 3.93 -0.83
N VAL A 440 -18.08 4.26 0.41
CA VAL A 440 -18.80 3.84 1.62
C VAL A 440 -19.03 4.99 2.60
N ALA A 441 -17.97 5.64 3.07
CA ALA A 441 -18.02 6.56 4.22
C ALA A 441 -18.92 7.78 3.99
N PHE A 442 -18.89 8.35 2.78
CA PHE A 442 -19.61 9.57 2.41
C PHE A 442 -20.68 9.34 1.35
N ARG A 443 -21.36 8.18 1.44
CA ARG A 443 -22.52 7.83 0.60
C ARG A 443 -23.84 8.21 1.27
N GLU A 444 -24.94 8.03 0.52
CA GLU A 444 -26.30 8.39 0.95
C GLU A 444 -26.74 7.73 2.26
N GLU A 445 -26.13 6.60 2.62
CA GLU A 445 -26.35 5.93 3.89
C GLU A 445 -25.02 5.44 4.42
N TYR A 446 -24.75 5.68 5.70
CA TYR A 446 -23.59 5.13 6.40
C TYR A 446 -24.05 4.49 7.70
N GLN A 447 -23.86 3.16 7.83
CA GLN A 447 -24.28 2.38 9.00
C GLN A 447 -25.75 2.62 9.42
N GLY A 448 -26.69 2.66 8.47
CA GLY A 448 -28.11 2.85 8.77
C GLY A 448 -28.55 4.29 9.03
N LYS A 449 -27.63 5.27 8.92
CA LYS A 449 -27.94 6.70 9.12
C LYS A 449 -28.23 7.42 7.79
N PRO A 450 -29.09 8.45 7.81
CA PRO A 450 -29.33 9.32 6.65
C PRO A 450 -28.04 9.91 6.05
N PRO A 451 -28.11 10.52 4.85
CA PRO A 451 -26.93 11.04 4.17
C PRO A 451 -26.11 11.93 5.10
N PRO A 452 -24.80 11.70 5.23
CA PRO A 452 -23.95 12.53 6.06
C PRO A 452 -23.88 13.94 5.50
N ASN A 453 -23.59 14.93 6.35
CA ASN A 453 -23.33 16.31 5.90
C ASN A 453 -22.02 16.44 5.09
N MET A 454 -21.25 15.35 4.97
CA MET A 454 -20.12 15.25 4.05
C MET A 454 -20.60 15.17 2.59
N GLY A 455 -19.97 15.97 1.73
CA GLY A 455 -20.24 15.96 0.29
C GLY A 455 -19.62 14.75 -0.43
N ARG A 456 -20.04 14.52 -1.68
CA ARG A 456 -19.48 13.48 -2.53
C ARG A 456 -18.28 13.98 -3.35
N LEU A 457 -17.32 13.09 -3.51
CA LEU A 457 -16.17 13.22 -4.38
C LEU A 457 -16.58 13.02 -5.85
N THR A 458 -17.01 14.09 -6.51
CA THR A 458 -17.60 14.06 -7.85
C THR A 458 -16.96 15.07 -8.79
N GLY A 459 -17.36 15.01 -10.06
CA GLY A 459 -16.94 15.94 -11.09
C GLY A 459 -15.56 15.62 -11.67
N PHE A 460 -14.99 16.62 -12.31
CA PHE A 460 -13.69 16.51 -12.95
C PHE A 460 -12.58 16.83 -11.93
N ARG A 461 -11.71 15.85 -11.63
CA ARG A 461 -10.72 16.00 -10.55
C ARG A 461 -9.27 15.87 -11.01
N GLU A 462 -8.98 14.95 -11.92
CA GLU A 462 -7.60 14.57 -12.27
C GLU A 462 -7.01 15.48 -13.35
N TRP A 463 -5.78 15.93 -13.15
CA TRP A 463 -5.09 16.78 -14.11
C TRP A 463 -4.93 16.08 -15.47
N GLU A 464 -4.56 14.80 -15.46
CA GLU A 464 -4.27 14.00 -16.65
C GLU A 464 -5.42 13.97 -17.63
N THR A 465 -6.64 13.88 -17.11
CA THR A 465 -7.87 13.75 -17.90
C THR A 465 -8.16 15.03 -18.69
N LEU A 466 -7.66 16.21 -18.29
CA LEU A 466 -7.80 17.48 -19.05
C LEU A 466 -6.89 17.52 -20.28
N HIS A 467 -5.81 16.75 -20.23
CA HIS A 467 -4.71 16.81 -21.17
C HIS A 467 -4.58 15.53 -22.01
N HIS A 468 -5.52 14.59 -21.87
CA HIS A 468 -5.56 13.37 -22.68
C HIS A 468 -5.58 13.69 -24.18
N GLY A 469 -4.65 13.09 -24.91
CA GLY A 469 -4.50 13.26 -26.37
C GLY A 469 -3.85 14.56 -26.80
N LYS A 470 -3.43 15.43 -25.89
CA LYS A 470 -2.72 16.68 -26.23
C LYS A 470 -1.21 16.45 -26.38
N ASP A 471 -0.58 17.23 -27.25
CA ASP A 471 0.89 17.29 -27.37
C ASP A 471 1.49 18.00 -26.15
N LEU A 472 2.63 17.48 -25.66
CA LEU A 472 3.31 18.01 -24.49
C LEU A 472 3.73 19.47 -24.66
N ALA A 473 4.20 19.88 -25.84
CA ALA A 473 4.58 21.28 -26.09
C ALA A 473 3.36 22.21 -25.97
N ASP A 474 2.21 21.76 -26.47
CA ASP A 474 0.96 22.53 -26.41
C ASP A 474 0.43 22.58 -24.97
N ILE A 475 0.54 21.50 -24.18
CA ILE A 475 0.21 21.50 -22.75
C ILE A 475 1.04 22.54 -21.99
N VAL A 476 2.37 22.52 -22.15
CA VAL A 476 3.29 23.45 -21.48
C VAL A 476 2.98 24.90 -21.87
N SER A 477 2.72 25.14 -23.16
CA SER A 477 2.34 26.44 -23.69
C SER A 477 1.01 26.93 -23.11
N ASP A 478 -0.03 26.08 -23.06
CA ASP A 478 -1.36 26.39 -22.50
C ASP A 478 -1.27 26.75 -21.01
N LEU A 479 -0.47 26.00 -20.25
CA LEU A 479 -0.22 26.28 -18.83
C LEU A 479 0.53 27.61 -18.63
N GLY A 480 1.36 27.98 -19.61
CA GLY A 480 2.23 29.15 -19.59
C GLY A 480 3.54 28.89 -18.85
N TYR A 481 4.02 27.64 -18.81
CA TYR A 481 5.25 27.25 -18.09
C TYR A 481 6.49 27.40 -18.99
N VAL A 482 6.57 28.54 -19.65
CA VAL A 482 7.69 28.96 -20.50
C VAL A 482 8.30 30.24 -19.95
N ARG A 483 9.60 30.42 -20.19
CA ARG A 483 10.35 31.62 -19.82
C ARG A 483 10.01 32.79 -20.75
N ASP A 484 10.55 33.97 -20.44
CA ASP A 484 10.29 35.23 -21.16
C ASP A 484 10.60 35.19 -22.67
N ASP A 485 11.44 34.25 -23.11
CA ASP A 485 11.74 34.03 -24.53
C ASP A 485 10.61 33.32 -25.30
N GLY A 486 9.55 32.91 -24.60
CA GLY A 486 8.36 32.26 -25.14
C GLY A 486 8.56 30.82 -25.60
N LYS A 487 9.73 30.22 -25.37
CA LYS A 487 10.05 28.87 -25.88
C LYS A 487 10.77 27.97 -24.89
N THR A 488 11.59 28.51 -23.99
CA THR A 488 12.37 27.71 -23.04
C THR A 488 11.48 27.31 -21.89
N LEU A 489 11.47 26.01 -21.52
CA LEU A 489 10.64 25.54 -20.42
C LEU A 489 11.13 26.11 -19.08
N VAL A 490 10.19 26.41 -18.19
CA VAL A 490 10.51 26.72 -16.79
C VAL A 490 11.04 25.47 -16.09
N GLY A 491 10.32 24.35 -16.24
CA GLY A 491 10.75 23.04 -15.79
C GLY A 491 12.00 22.57 -16.54
N GLN A 492 12.98 22.06 -15.80
CA GLN A 492 14.22 21.48 -16.33
C GLN A 492 14.62 20.31 -15.42
N PRO A 493 15.23 19.23 -15.95
CA PRO A 493 15.68 18.10 -15.15
C PRO A 493 17.12 18.28 -14.61
N HIS A 494 17.58 19.53 -14.52
CA HIS A 494 18.88 19.93 -13.98
C HIS A 494 18.86 21.41 -13.55
N LEU A 495 19.96 21.85 -12.94
CA LEU A 495 20.13 23.24 -12.47
C LEU A 495 20.98 24.13 -13.38
N ASP A 496 21.60 23.60 -14.44
CA ASP A 496 22.43 24.38 -15.37
C ASP A 496 21.63 25.42 -16.18
N LEU A 497 21.76 26.71 -15.89
CA LEU A 497 21.15 27.80 -16.66
C LEU A 497 22.12 28.53 -17.60
N ASP A 498 23.43 28.34 -17.42
CA ASP A 498 24.45 29.17 -18.07
C ASP A 498 24.69 28.82 -19.55
N ASP A 499 24.30 27.62 -20.00
CA ASP A 499 24.42 27.17 -21.39
C ASP A 499 23.03 26.98 -22.02
N PRO A 500 22.58 27.89 -22.89
CA PRO A 500 21.28 27.77 -23.55
C PRO A 500 21.09 26.48 -24.37
N LYS A 501 22.17 25.80 -24.78
CA LYS A 501 22.07 24.52 -25.52
C LYS A 501 21.67 23.35 -24.64
N LYS A 502 21.80 23.49 -23.33
CA LYS A 502 21.39 22.48 -22.35
C LYS A 502 19.93 22.60 -21.95
N LEU A 503 19.29 23.74 -22.21
CA LEU A 503 17.92 24.00 -21.77
C LEU A 503 16.90 23.38 -22.72
N TRP A 504 15.93 22.67 -22.15
CA TRP A 504 14.80 22.12 -22.89
C TRP A 504 13.85 23.24 -23.33
N THR A 505 13.39 23.14 -24.58
CA THR A 505 12.46 24.07 -25.21
C THR A 505 11.18 23.38 -25.67
N LEU A 506 10.16 24.16 -26.05
CA LEU A 506 8.92 23.64 -26.65
C LEU A 506 9.18 22.78 -27.89
N ASP A 507 10.24 23.07 -28.66
CA ASP A 507 10.59 22.29 -29.85
C ASP A 507 11.12 20.90 -29.47
N ASP A 508 11.85 20.77 -28.36
CA ASP A 508 12.44 19.51 -27.90
C ASP A 508 11.40 18.53 -27.35
N VAL A 509 10.29 19.05 -26.81
CA VAL A 509 9.21 18.24 -26.22
C VAL A 509 8.06 17.97 -27.19
N ARG A 510 8.06 18.59 -28.37
CA ARG A 510 7.01 18.44 -29.39
C ARG A 510 6.99 17.02 -29.98
N GLY A 511 5.80 16.53 -30.29
CA GLY A 511 5.56 15.18 -30.83
C GLY A 511 5.32 14.11 -29.75
N ASN A 512 5.28 14.50 -28.47
CA ASN A 512 4.99 13.60 -27.35
C ASN A 512 3.54 13.79 -26.91
N THR A 513 2.66 12.85 -27.27
CA THR A 513 1.24 12.91 -26.90
C THR A 513 1.01 12.34 -25.51
N PHE A 514 0.39 13.14 -24.63
CA PHE A 514 0.06 12.73 -23.28
C PHE A 514 -1.20 11.87 -23.24
N GLN A 515 -1.19 10.80 -22.43
CA GLN A 515 -2.30 9.85 -22.31
C GLN A 515 -2.75 9.74 -20.86
N SER A 516 -4.00 10.10 -20.57
CA SER A 516 -4.59 9.90 -19.23
C SER A 516 -4.84 8.41 -18.95
N PRO A 517 -4.28 7.86 -17.85
CA PRO A 517 -4.57 6.49 -17.41
C PRO A 517 -6.06 6.25 -17.15
N ASN A 518 -6.78 7.22 -16.57
CA ASN A 518 -8.20 7.07 -16.25
C ASN A 518 -9.09 7.08 -17.50
N VAL A 519 -8.78 7.93 -18.49
CA VAL A 519 -9.51 7.94 -19.77
C VAL A 519 -9.34 6.60 -20.48
N LEU A 520 -8.11 6.10 -20.56
CA LEU A 520 -7.82 4.81 -21.17
C LEU A 520 -8.54 3.67 -20.43
N LEU A 521 -8.51 3.66 -19.09
CA LEU A 521 -9.19 2.68 -18.24
C LEU A 521 -10.71 2.61 -18.51
N ASN A 522 -11.35 3.76 -18.71
CA ASN A 522 -12.79 3.85 -18.98
C ASN A 522 -13.15 3.57 -20.44
N GLN A 523 -12.19 3.64 -21.38
CA GLN A 523 -12.38 3.25 -22.78
C GLN A 523 -12.25 1.74 -23.02
N MET A 524 -11.51 1.05 -22.14
CA MET A 524 -11.39 -0.41 -22.17
C MET A 524 -12.75 -1.08 -21.99
N SER A 525 -12.97 -2.17 -22.71
CA SER A 525 -14.00 -3.17 -22.35
C SER A 525 -13.71 -3.77 -20.97
N ASP A 526 -14.68 -4.47 -20.39
CA ASP A 526 -14.48 -5.09 -19.07
C ASP A 526 -13.33 -6.11 -19.08
N ALA A 527 -13.23 -6.96 -20.12
CA ALA A 527 -12.13 -7.90 -20.28
C ALA A 527 -10.75 -7.22 -20.49
N GLU A 528 -10.66 -6.15 -21.30
CA GLU A 528 -9.41 -5.40 -21.49
C GLU A 528 -8.99 -4.69 -20.19
N ARG A 529 -9.96 -4.23 -19.40
CA ARG A 529 -9.69 -3.57 -18.13
C ARG A 529 -9.21 -4.56 -17.10
N ASP A 530 -9.88 -5.70 -16.99
CA ASP A 530 -9.45 -6.78 -16.12
C ASP A 530 -8.03 -7.17 -16.51
N ALA A 531 -7.77 -7.45 -17.80
CA ALA A 531 -6.42 -7.70 -18.32
C ALA A 531 -5.41 -6.57 -18.03
N HIS A 532 -5.80 -5.29 -18.05
CA HIS A 532 -4.93 -4.14 -17.73
C HIS A 532 -4.67 -3.96 -16.23
N ILE A 533 -5.60 -4.33 -15.35
CA ILE A 533 -5.42 -4.32 -13.88
C ILE A 533 -4.66 -5.56 -13.41
N ALA A 534 -4.84 -6.66 -14.12
CA ALA A 534 -4.17 -7.93 -14.03
C ALA A 534 -2.68 -7.77 -14.48
N ALA A 535 -2.50 -7.31 -15.72
CA ALA A 535 -1.70 -6.15 -16.14
C ALA A 535 -0.88 -5.36 -15.09
N TYR A 536 -1.60 -4.94 -14.05
CA TYR A 536 -1.18 -4.05 -12.98
C TYR A 536 -0.23 -4.72 -11.96
N ARG A 537 -0.42 -6.03 -11.77
CA ARG A 537 -0.26 -6.78 -10.49
C ARG A 537 0.55 -8.10 -10.61
N ASP A 538 1.46 -8.19 -11.58
CA ASP A 538 2.02 -9.43 -12.18
C ASP A 538 3.50 -9.75 -11.86
N GLY A 539 3.91 -11.03 -11.78
CA GLY A 539 5.29 -11.58 -11.72
C GLY A 539 6.32 -11.22 -12.83
N ARG A 540 5.96 -10.33 -13.75
CA ARG A 540 6.84 -9.55 -14.63
C ARG A 540 7.97 -8.88 -13.85
N GLU A 541 8.99 -8.44 -14.58
CA GLU A 541 10.14 -7.70 -14.03
C GLU A 541 9.73 -6.62 -13.02
N SER A 542 8.59 -5.94 -13.25
CA SER A 542 8.04 -4.91 -12.36
C SER A 542 7.64 -5.36 -10.95
N ASN A 543 7.39 -6.65 -10.71
CA ASN A 543 7.03 -7.21 -9.39
C ASN A 543 8.19 -7.97 -8.75
N GLN A 544 9.35 -8.06 -9.42
CA GLN A 544 10.53 -8.74 -8.89
C GLN A 544 11.32 -7.78 -7.99
N LYS A 545 11.47 -8.13 -6.70
CA LYS A 545 12.26 -7.35 -5.73
C LYS A 545 13.74 -7.34 -6.05
N ASN A 546 14.23 -8.43 -6.65
CA ASN A 546 15.64 -8.68 -6.88
C ASN A 546 15.85 -9.72 -7.99
N LEU A 547 17.12 -9.97 -8.33
CA LEU A 547 17.51 -10.98 -9.32
C LEU A 547 16.97 -12.39 -9.00
N HIS A 548 16.70 -12.71 -7.73
CA HIS A 548 16.19 -14.01 -7.34
C HIS A 548 14.72 -14.19 -7.71
N GLY A 549 13.91 -13.13 -7.70
CA GLY A 549 12.58 -13.13 -8.33
C GLY A 549 12.66 -13.52 -9.80
N LYS A 550 13.56 -12.91 -10.56
CA LYS A 550 13.81 -13.29 -11.96
C LYS A 550 14.23 -14.77 -12.11
N GLN A 551 15.22 -15.20 -11.34
CA GLN A 551 15.74 -16.57 -11.42
C GLN A 551 14.66 -17.62 -11.10
N PHE A 552 13.76 -17.30 -10.17
CA PHE A 552 12.68 -18.18 -9.78
C PHE A 552 11.68 -18.37 -10.92
N ILE A 553 11.14 -17.28 -11.50
CA ILE A 553 10.17 -17.39 -12.60
C ILE A 553 10.79 -17.95 -13.89
N ASP A 554 12.06 -17.64 -14.17
CA ASP A 554 12.80 -18.22 -15.29
C ASP A 554 12.89 -19.76 -15.15
N CYS A 555 13.18 -20.26 -13.94
CA CYS A 555 13.25 -21.69 -13.68
C CYS A 555 11.89 -22.39 -13.88
N PHE A 556 10.80 -21.72 -13.48
CA PHE A 556 9.44 -22.21 -13.65
C PHE A 556 9.08 -22.29 -15.13
N TYR A 557 9.41 -21.25 -15.89
CA TYR A 557 9.23 -21.25 -17.34
C TYR A 557 10.06 -22.33 -18.03
N ASP A 558 11.29 -22.60 -17.55
CA ASP A 558 12.11 -23.70 -18.07
C ASP A 558 11.45 -25.07 -17.81
N TYR A 559 10.81 -25.29 -16.65
CA TYR A 559 10.03 -26.51 -16.40
C TYR A 559 8.84 -26.60 -17.35
N HIS A 560 8.07 -25.53 -17.48
CA HIS A 560 6.94 -25.45 -18.40
C HIS A 560 7.37 -25.78 -19.83
N LYS A 561 8.39 -25.11 -20.34
CA LYS A 561 8.88 -25.27 -21.70
C LYS A 561 9.50 -26.65 -21.96
N ASN A 562 10.28 -27.19 -21.02
CA ASN A 562 11.04 -28.42 -21.26
C ASN A 562 10.24 -29.70 -20.98
N LEU A 563 9.17 -29.64 -20.17
CA LEU A 563 8.37 -30.82 -19.81
C LEU A 563 6.99 -30.87 -20.50
N SER A 564 6.56 -29.79 -21.15
CA SER A 564 5.29 -29.76 -21.90
C SER A 564 5.44 -30.26 -23.35
N PRO A 565 4.38 -30.83 -23.95
CA PRO A 565 4.26 -30.91 -25.40
C PRO A 565 4.39 -29.53 -26.06
N GLU A 566 5.03 -29.47 -27.23
CA GLU A 566 5.34 -28.21 -27.92
C GLU A 566 4.08 -27.37 -28.19
N GLU A 567 2.95 -28.02 -28.49
CA GLU A 567 1.67 -27.39 -28.82
C GLU A 567 0.97 -26.70 -27.64
N VAL A 568 1.40 -26.97 -26.39
CA VAL A 568 0.82 -26.34 -25.19
C VAL A 568 1.78 -25.41 -24.46
N VAL A 569 3.00 -25.19 -24.98
CA VAL A 569 3.96 -24.23 -24.44
C VAL A 569 3.49 -22.81 -24.70
N TRP A 570 3.42 -22.00 -23.65
CA TRP A 570 3.06 -20.59 -23.68
C TRP A 570 4.29 -19.75 -23.99
N ASP A 571 4.07 -18.57 -24.57
CA ASP A 571 5.12 -17.56 -24.61
C ASP A 571 5.44 -17.05 -23.18
N TYR A 572 6.63 -16.47 -23.03
CA TYR A 572 7.15 -16.06 -21.73
C TYR A 572 6.28 -15.00 -21.05
N ASP A 573 5.76 -14.03 -21.79
CA ASP A 573 4.97 -12.94 -21.22
C ASP A 573 3.63 -13.47 -20.68
N THR A 574 2.95 -14.28 -21.48
CA THR A 574 1.76 -15.04 -21.04
C THR A 574 2.05 -15.92 -19.82
N TYR A 575 3.24 -16.52 -19.75
CA TYR A 575 3.62 -17.37 -18.64
C TYR A 575 3.87 -16.59 -17.35
N THR A 576 4.50 -15.42 -17.45
CA THR A 576 4.70 -14.55 -16.29
C THR A 576 3.38 -14.11 -15.69
N TYR A 577 2.31 -14.05 -16.51
CA TYR A 577 0.94 -13.84 -16.02
C TYR A 577 -0.15 -14.15 -17.03
N TYR A 578 -1.10 -14.97 -16.57
CA TYR A 578 -2.18 -15.52 -17.38
C TYR A 578 -3.58 -14.98 -17.00
N GLY A 579 -3.74 -14.45 -15.78
CA GLY A 579 -4.99 -13.86 -15.29
C GLY A 579 -6.13 -14.84 -14.97
N SER A 580 -7.12 -14.36 -14.24
CA SER A 580 -8.29 -15.12 -13.76
C SER A 580 -9.17 -15.72 -14.86
N GLU A 581 -9.40 -15.01 -15.98
CA GLU A 581 -10.23 -15.53 -17.08
C GLU A 581 -9.60 -16.77 -17.73
N ARG A 582 -8.28 -16.71 -17.98
CA ARG A 582 -7.54 -17.85 -18.52
C ARG A 582 -7.48 -18.99 -17.52
N PHE A 583 -7.26 -18.68 -16.23
CA PHE A 583 -7.35 -19.66 -15.16
C PHE A 583 -8.69 -20.41 -15.21
N GLU A 584 -9.82 -19.70 -15.19
CA GLU A 584 -11.15 -20.32 -15.20
C GLU A 584 -11.38 -21.17 -16.46
N ARG A 585 -10.93 -20.69 -17.63
CA ARG A 585 -11.03 -21.45 -18.89
C ARG A 585 -10.16 -22.70 -18.86
N ASP A 586 -8.86 -22.54 -18.59
CA ASP A 586 -7.86 -23.61 -18.71
C ASP A 586 -8.12 -24.72 -17.68
N LEU A 587 -8.76 -24.42 -16.53
CA LEU A 587 -9.18 -25.42 -15.55
C LEU A 587 -10.57 -26.00 -15.84
N PHE A 588 -11.61 -25.16 -15.87
CA PHE A 588 -13.00 -25.62 -15.78
C PHE A 588 -13.70 -25.79 -17.12
N VAL A 589 -13.21 -25.13 -18.18
CA VAL A 589 -13.81 -25.22 -19.52
C VAL A 589 -13.05 -26.25 -20.36
N ASP A 590 -11.74 -26.08 -20.42
CA ASP A 590 -10.87 -26.92 -21.26
C ASP A 590 -10.18 -28.04 -20.46
N GLY A 591 -10.03 -27.89 -19.15
CA GLY A 591 -9.11 -28.66 -18.32
C GLY A 591 -9.63 -29.94 -17.69
N TYR A 592 -10.89 -30.32 -17.89
CA TYR A 592 -11.55 -31.45 -17.20
C TYR A 592 -11.51 -31.39 -15.67
N VAL A 593 -11.37 -30.20 -15.08
CA VAL A 593 -11.36 -30.02 -13.63
C VAL A 593 -12.78 -29.72 -13.15
N ASP A 594 -13.30 -30.55 -12.23
CA ASP A 594 -14.57 -30.28 -11.55
C ASP A 594 -14.38 -29.39 -10.32
N HIS A 595 -13.29 -29.60 -9.58
CA HIS A 595 -12.91 -28.83 -8.39
C HIS A 595 -11.39 -28.70 -8.30
N ALA A 596 -10.89 -27.52 -7.93
CA ALA A 596 -9.45 -27.27 -7.74
C ALA A 596 -9.15 -26.69 -6.35
N ILE A 597 -7.99 -27.08 -5.79
CA ILE A 597 -7.51 -26.63 -4.49
C ILE A 597 -6.29 -25.74 -4.72
N PHE A 598 -6.38 -24.46 -4.39
CA PHE A 598 -5.25 -23.54 -4.45
C PHE A 598 -4.20 -23.90 -3.40
N GLN A 599 -2.93 -23.84 -3.80
CA GLN A 599 -1.78 -24.03 -2.92
C GLN A 599 -0.93 -22.75 -2.95
N ALA A 600 -1.06 -21.91 -1.91
CA ALA A 600 -0.34 -20.64 -1.87
C ALA A 600 1.18 -20.80 -1.81
N THR A 601 1.91 -19.89 -2.45
CA THR A 601 3.37 -19.76 -2.34
C THR A 601 3.69 -18.27 -2.26
N LEU A 602 4.29 -17.83 -1.15
CA LEU A 602 4.36 -16.40 -0.82
C LEU A 602 5.56 -15.74 -1.50
N LEU A 603 6.78 -16.24 -1.31
CA LEU A 603 8.02 -15.70 -1.90
C LEU A 603 8.16 -14.19 -1.66
N SER A 604 7.83 -13.76 -0.44
CA SER A 604 7.76 -12.36 -0.06
C SER A 604 9.11 -11.65 -0.16
N ASP A 605 10.23 -12.36 -0.05
CA ASP A 605 11.57 -11.79 -0.27
C ASP A 605 11.93 -11.61 -1.76
N PHE A 606 11.20 -12.25 -2.67
CA PHE A 606 11.48 -12.22 -4.11
C PHE A 606 10.51 -11.35 -4.90
N TYR A 607 9.27 -11.16 -4.42
CA TYR A 607 8.22 -10.43 -5.12
C TYR A 607 7.55 -9.36 -4.26
N HIS A 608 7.22 -8.20 -4.85
CA HIS A 608 6.60 -7.08 -4.15
C HIS A 608 5.22 -7.44 -3.60
N ASN A 609 4.40 -8.11 -4.42
CA ASN A 609 3.00 -8.40 -4.12
C ASN A 609 2.76 -9.88 -3.75
N GLY A 610 3.85 -10.62 -3.46
CA GLY A 610 3.84 -12.07 -3.39
C GLY A 610 3.71 -12.75 -4.76
N PHE A 611 4.09 -14.03 -4.83
CA PHE A 611 4.02 -14.81 -6.06
C PHE A 611 2.63 -15.42 -6.29
N GLY A 612 1.99 -15.91 -5.22
CA GLY A 612 0.71 -16.62 -5.28
C GLY A 612 -0.57 -15.77 -5.32
N GLN A 613 -0.46 -14.43 -5.41
CA GLN A 613 -1.58 -13.50 -5.60
C GLN A 613 -2.81 -13.78 -4.70
N THR A 614 -2.58 -13.86 -3.38
CA THR A 614 -3.54 -14.28 -2.35
C THR A 614 -4.94 -13.69 -2.51
N ASP A 615 -5.07 -12.38 -2.65
CA ASP A 615 -6.38 -11.73 -2.70
C ASP A 615 -7.15 -12.02 -3.99
N GLU A 616 -6.45 -12.20 -5.12
CA GLU A 616 -7.07 -12.59 -6.39
C GLU A 616 -7.58 -14.04 -6.33
N ALA A 617 -6.78 -14.94 -5.75
CA ALA A 617 -7.18 -16.32 -5.53
C ALA A 617 -8.39 -16.43 -4.58
N LEU A 618 -8.43 -15.64 -3.51
CA LEU A 618 -9.58 -15.57 -2.59
C LEU A 618 -10.83 -15.00 -3.28
N ALA A 619 -10.68 -13.97 -4.11
CA ALA A 619 -11.80 -13.45 -4.89
C ALA A 619 -12.36 -14.49 -5.87
N LEU A 620 -11.49 -15.28 -6.51
CA LEU A 620 -11.88 -16.40 -7.37
C LEU A 620 -12.64 -17.49 -6.59
N VAL A 621 -12.15 -17.84 -5.40
CA VAL A 621 -12.81 -18.82 -4.52
C VAL A 621 -14.18 -18.33 -4.09
N ALA A 622 -14.29 -17.07 -3.67
CA ALA A 622 -15.57 -16.47 -3.31
C ALA A 622 -16.57 -16.45 -4.47
N LYS A 623 -16.08 -16.26 -5.71
CA LYS A 623 -16.90 -16.31 -6.93
C LYS A 623 -17.32 -17.74 -7.32
N ASN A 624 -16.49 -18.74 -7.00
CA ASN A 624 -16.67 -20.13 -7.40
C ASN A 624 -16.57 -21.12 -6.22
N PRO A 625 -17.34 -20.97 -5.13
CA PRO A 625 -17.14 -21.72 -3.89
C PRO A 625 -17.40 -23.23 -4.03
N GLY A 626 -18.17 -23.65 -5.04
CA GLY A 626 -18.38 -25.08 -5.34
C GLY A 626 -17.30 -25.72 -6.22
N LYS A 627 -16.37 -24.92 -6.77
CA LYS A 627 -15.31 -25.37 -7.68
C LYS A 627 -13.90 -25.08 -7.19
N LEU A 628 -13.76 -24.25 -6.16
CA LEU A 628 -12.47 -23.80 -5.65
C LEU A 628 -12.44 -23.89 -4.12
N THR A 629 -11.38 -24.50 -3.61
CA THR A 629 -10.95 -24.41 -2.21
C THR A 629 -9.63 -23.66 -2.13
N TYR A 630 -9.43 -22.88 -1.07
CA TYR A 630 -8.18 -22.15 -0.85
C TYR A 630 -7.40 -22.71 0.33
N ASN A 631 -6.16 -23.16 0.08
CA ASN A 631 -5.17 -23.31 1.14
C ASN A 631 -4.27 -22.06 1.17
N HIS A 632 -4.01 -21.55 2.37
CA HIS A 632 -3.07 -20.45 2.57
C HIS A 632 -1.68 -20.97 2.97
N ALA A 633 -0.72 -20.07 3.19
CA ALA A 633 0.63 -20.40 3.61
C ALA A 633 1.04 -19.60 4.84
N TYR A 634 2.00 -20.10 5.60
CA TYR A 634 2.64 -19.37 6.69
C TYR A 634 4.14 -19.64 6.72
N ASP A 635 4.86 -18.78 7.43
CA ASP A 635 6.25 -19.00 7.80
C ASP A 635 6.39 -19.02 9.34
N PRO A 636 6.80 -20.14 9.94
CA PRO A 636 6.92 -20.25 11.40
C PRO A 636 8.02 -19.36 11.99
N ARG A 637 8.94 -18.84 11.16
CA ARG A 637 10.00 -17.92 11.60
C ARG A 637 9.49 -16.52 11.93
N HIS A 638 8.24 -16.22 11.60
CA HIS A 638 7.53 -15.03 12.10
C HIS A 638 7.04 -15.19 13.55
N GLU A 639 7.31 -16.34 14.17
CA GLU A 639 7.14 -16.58 15.59
C GLU A 639 5.71 -16.25 16.08
N GLU A 640 5.57 -15.60 17.23
CA GLU A 640 4.25 -15.34 17.82
C GLU A 640 3.40 -14.41 16.95
N ALA A 641 4.03 -13.47 16.24
CA ALA A 641 3.31 -12.53 15.38
C ALA A 641 2.67 -13.24 14.17
N GLY A 642 3.39 -14.17 13.55
CA GLY A 642 2.85 -14.96 12.45
C GLY A 642 1.83 -16.00 12.92
N LEU A 643 1.95 -16.52 14.15
CA LEU A 643 0.96 -17.44 14.73
C LEU A 643 -0.38 -16.73 14.91
N GLU A 644 -0.36 -15.49 15.40
CA GLU A 644 -1.55 -14.66 15.53
C GLU A 644 -2.15 -14.32 14.15
N GLN A 645 -1.30 -14.10 13.15
CA GLN A 645 -1.75 -13.89 11.78
C GLN A 645 -2.42 -15.14 11.20
N LEU A 646 -1.87 -16.33 11.43
CA LEU A 646 -2.48 -17.61 11.02
C LEU A 646 -3.89 -17.79 11.59
N ARG A 647 -4.13 -17.41 12.85
CA ARG A 647 -5.47 -17.47 13.45
C ARG A 647 -6.46 -16.58 12.71
N LYS A 648 -6.05 -15.35 12.37
CA LYS A 648 -6.87 -14.41 11.62
C LYS A 648 -7.15 -14.88 10.21
N ASP A 649 -6.14 -15.45 9.56
CA ASP A 649 -6.27 -15.97 8.20
C ASP A 649 -7.14 -17.22 8.15
N ALA A 650 -7.05 -18.11 9.15
CA ALA A 650 -7.92 -19.27 9.28
C ALA A 650 -9.40 -18.87 9.37
N ASP A 651 -9.74 -17.86 10.18
CA ASP A 651 -11.09 -17.33 10.32
C ASP A 651 -11.55 -16.62 9.02
N ARG A 652 -10.70 -15.76 8.46
CA ARG A 652 -11.01 -14.98 7.25
C ARG A 652 -11.21 -15.86 6.01
N MET A 653 -10.40 -16.90 5.86
CA MET A 653 -10.29 -17.68 4.62
C MET A 653 -10.95 -19.06 4.70
N ASN A 654 -11.48 -19.45 5.86
CA ASN A 654 -12.08 -20.77 6.11
C ASN A 654 -11.16 -21.93 5.69
N LEU A 655 -9.94 -21.92 6.23
CA LEU A 655 -8.88 -22.84 5.80
C LEU A 655 -9.16 -24.28 6.23
N GLN A 656 -9.16 -25.20 5.27
CA GLN A 656 -9.12 -26.65 5.53
C GLN A 656 -7.68 -27.21 5.47
N GLY A 657 -6.78 -26.48 4.79
CA GLY A 657 -5.38 -26.84 4.67
C GLY A 657 -4.45 -25.64 4.51
N VAL A 658 -3.16 -25.91 4.61
CA VAL A 658 -2.07 -24.95 4.39
C VAL A 658 -1.00 -25.53 3.46
N LYS A 659 -0.36 -24.67 2.67
CA LYS A 659 0.79 -24.97 1.84
C LYS A 659 2.05 -24.42 2.51
N LEU A 660 2.98 -25.31 2.84
CA LEU A 660 4.25 -25.00 3.48
C LEU A 660 5.38 -25.14 2.47
N TYR A 661 6.00 -24.00 2.17
CA TYR A 661 7.20 -23.93 1.36
C TYR A 661 8.41 -23.84 2.29
N THR A 662 8.96 -24.98 2.72
CA THR A 662 10.03 -25.02 3.74
C THR A 662 11.33 -24.35 3.30
N ALA A 663 11.50 -24.12 2.00
CA ALA A 663 12.61 -23.38 1.42
C ALA A 663 12.34 -21.89 1.23
N GLU A 664 11.27 -21.35 1.82
CA GLU A 664 10.96 -19.91 1.78
C GLU A 664 12.17 -19.10 2.26
N TRP A 665 12.49 -18.02 1.57
CA TRP A 665 13.59 -17.14 1.97
C TRP A 665 13.10 -16.20 3.08
N HIS A 666 13.91 -15.98 4.12
CA HIS A 666 13.59 -15.07 5.21
C HIS A 666 14.88 -14.46 5.78
N GLY A 667 15.19 -13.23 5.36
CA GLY A 667 16.40 -12.52 5.78
C GLY A 667 17.68 -13.26 5.35
N ASP A 668 18.49 -13.71 6.31
CA ASP A 668 19.70 -14.50 6.05
C ASP A 668 19.44 -16.02 5.93
N SER A 669 18.21 -16.47 6.21
CA SER A 669 17.83 -17.88 6.18
C SER A 669 17.20 -18.26 4.84
N ARG A 670 17.63 -19.41 4.28
CA ARG A 670 17.19 -19.95 2.99
C ARG A 670 16.23 -21.13 3.13
N GLY A 671 15.62 -21.27 4.30
CA GLY A 671 14.63 -22.30 4.62
C GLY A 671 14.63 -22.66 6.10
N TYR A 672 13.67 -23.50 6.47
CA TYR A 672 13.47 -24.04 7.82
C TYR A 672 13.10 -25.53 7.74
N LYS A 673 13.23 -26.25 8.86
CA LYS A 673 12.75 -27.63 8.96
C LYS A 673 11.40 -27.71 9.65
N LEU A 674 10.58 -28.66 9.21
CA LEU A 674 9.23 -28.86 9.72
C LEU A 674 9.22 -29.32 11.20
N ASP A 675 10.31 -29.93 11.67
CA ASP A 675 10.45 -30.41 13.05
C ASP A 675 11.00 -29.35 14.03
N GLU A 676 11.23 -28.12 13.59
CA GLU A 676 11.70 -27.01 14.43
C GLU A 676 10.64 -26.57 15.46
N PRO A 677 11.05 -26.02 16.63
CA PRO A 677 10.13 -25.68 17.71
C PRO A 677 8.98 -24.75 17.29
N TRP A 678 9.26 -23.72 16.49
CA TRP A 678 8.22 -22.82 16.01
C TRP A 678 7.31 -23.47 14.96
N SER A 679 7.86 -24.29 14.07
CA SER A 679 7.05 -25.01 13.08
C SER A 679 6.04 -25.94 13.77
N ARG A 680 6.50 -26.67 14.79
CA ARG A 680 5.66 -27.49 15.68
C ARG A 680 4.54 -26.71 16.36
N ARG A 681 4.84 -25.51 16.90
CA ARG A 681 3.79 -24.64 17.48
C ARG A 681 2.72 -24.25 16.48
N TYR A 682 3.09 -24.00 15.22
CA TYR A 682 2.12 -23.69 14.16
C TYR A 682 1.30 -24.90 13.74
N LEU A 683 1.91 -26.10 13.68
CA LEU A 683 1.17 -27.35 13.43
C LEU A 683 0.15 -27.63 14.53
N GLU A 684 0.54 -27.45 15.81
CA GLU A 684 -0.38 -27.54 16.95
C GLU A 684 -1.52 -26.53 16.87
N GLU A 685 -1.24 -25.33 16.35
CA GLU A 685 -2.27 -24.31 16.15
C GLU A 685 -3.20 -24.67 14.97
N CYS A 686 -2.68 -25.26 13.90
CA CYS A 686 -3.50 -25.80 12.81
C CYS A 686 -4.52 -26.82 13.33
N ILE A 687 -4.10 -27.73 14.23
CA ILE A 687 -5.01 -28.68 14.89
C ILE A 687 -6.13 -27.94 15.64
N LYS A 688 -5.80 -26.92 16.44
CA LYS A 688 -6.80 -26.13 17.19
C LYS A 688 -7.77 -25.38 16.28
N LEU A 689 -7.29 -24.89 15.15
CA LEU A 689 -8.08 -24.16 14.16
C LEU A 689 -8.90 -25.08 13.24
N GLY A 690 -8.72 -26.41 13.34
CA GLY A 690 -9.40 -27.38 12.49
C GLY A 690 -8.79 -27.54 11.09
N ILE A 691 -7.60 -26.98 10.86
CA ILE A 691 -6.82 -27.13 9.63
C ILE A 691 -6.10 -28.47 9.69
N LYS A 692 -6.51 -29.42 8.83
CA LYS A 692 -6.01 -30.81 8.88
C LYS A 692 -5.03 -31.15 7.77
N ASN A 693 -5.11 -30.49 6.63
CA ASN A 693 -4.35 -30.85 5.44
C ASN A 693 -3.10 -29.97 5.31
N ILE A 694 -1.92 -30.55 5.53
CA ILE A 694 -0.63 -29.85 5.47
C ILE A 694 0.09 -30.26 4.19
N HIS A 695 0.03 -29.41 3.16
CA HIS A 695 0.76 -29.60 1.92
C HIS A 695 2.20 -29.12 2.10
N VAL A 696 3.19 -30.00 2.02
CA VAL A 696 4.60 -29.66 2.24
C VAL A 696 5.36 -29.79 0.94
N HIS A 697 6.03 -28.71 0.52
CA HIS A 697 6.89 -28.75 -0.65
C HIS A 697 8.21 -29.47 -0.33
N LYS A 698 8.39 -30.70 -0.84
CA LYS A 698 9.64 -31.48 -0.72
C LYS A 698 10.15 -31.98 -2.07
N GLY A 699 10.01 -31.13 -3.08
CA GLY A 699 10.35 -31.42 -4.46
C GLY A 699 11.71 -30.86 -4.91
N PRO A 700 11.91 -30.72 -6.24
CA PRO A 700 13.19 -30.34 -6.80
C PRO A 700 13.62 -28.94 -6.39
N THR A 701 14.91 -28.79 -6.12
CA THR A 701 15.52 -27.51 -5.70
C THR A 701 15.53 -26.49 -6.84
N ILE A 702 15.14 -25.26 -6.52
CA ILE A 702 15.15 -24.12 -7.43
C ILE A 702 16.21 -23.12 -6.97
N ARG A 703 17.02 -22.58 -7.88
CA ARG A 703 17.98 -21.52 -7.57
C ARG A 703 17.21 -20.24 -7.16
N PRO A 704 17.56 -19.54 -6.06
CA PRO A 704 18.76 -19.65 -5.22
C PRO A 704 18.62 -20.49 -3.92
N LEU A 705 17.55 -21.26 -3.79
CA LEU A 705 17.15 -21.90 -2.54
C LEU A 705 18.05 -23.09 -2.16
N ASP A 706 18.14 -23.37 -0.86
CA ASP A 706 18.98 -24.43 -0.34
C ASP A 706 18.32 -25.80 -0.51
N ARG A 707 19.07 -26.74 -1.12
CA ARG A 707 18.61 -28.12 -1.37
C ARG A 707 18.14 -28.85 -0.09
N ASP A 708 18.74 -28.52 1.04
CA ASP A 708 18.48 -29.21 2.30
C ASP A 708 17.15 -28.79 2.93
N ALA A 709 16.62 -27.61 2.58
CA ALA A 709 15.28 -27.18 3.01
C ALA A 709 14.15 -27.99 2.35
N PHE A 710 14.45 -28.67 1.23
CA PHE A 710 13.54 -29.56 0.51
C PHE A 710 13.66 -31.03 0.93
N ASP A 711 14.48 -31.34 1.93
CA ASP A 711 14.66 -32.71 2.40
C ASP A 711 13.39 -33.22 3.11
N VAL A 712 12.89 -34.39 2.69
CA VAL A 712 11.64 -34.98 3.19
C VAL A 712 11.79 -35.60 4.58
N SER A 713 13.02 -35.83 5.05
CA SER A 713 13.28 -36.49 6.33
C SER A 713 12.77 -35.74 7.56
N ASP A 714 12.51 -34.44 7.46
CA ASP A 714 11.90 -33.66 8.55
C ASP A 714 10.39 -33.92 8.71
N VAL A 715 9.73 -34.53 7.72
CA VAL A 715 8.32 -34.95 7.78
C VAL A 715 8.13 -36.16 8.69
N ASP A 716 9.09 -37.10 8.70
CA ASP A 716 9.05 -38.35 9.50
C ASP A 716 8.64 -38.06 10.95
N LYS A 717 9.38 -37.17 11.62
CA LYS A 717 9.13 -36.85 13.04
C LYS A 717 7.78 -36.20 13.28
N VAL A 718 7.39 -35.23 12.46
CA VAL A 718 6.13 -34.51 12.69
C VAL A 718 4.91 -35.35 12.31
N ALA A 719 5.05 -36.25 11.34
CA ALA A 719 4.01 -37.20 10.98
C ALA A 719 3.72 -38.17 12.12
N THR A 720 4.77 -38.70 12.78
CA THR A 720 4.64 -39.53 13.98
C THR A 720 4.00 -38.75 15.14
N ASP A 721 4.39 -37.49 15.34
CA ASP A 721 3.97 -36.71 16.51
C ASP A 721 2.54 -36.11 16.37
N TYR A 722 2.07 -35.83 15.16
CA TYR A 722 0.81 -35.13 14.90
C TYR A 722 -0.14 -35.95 14.01
N LEU A 723 -0.66 -37.06 14.55
CA LEU A 723 -1.58 -37.97 13.83
C LEU A 723 -2.93 -37.35 13.45
N ASP A 724 -3.31 -36.21 14.05
CA ASP A 724 -4.51 -35.44 13.69
C ASP A 724 -4.35 -34.63 12.40
N LEU A 725 -3.11 -34.48 11.92
CA LEU A 725 -2.76 -33.80 10.67
C LEU A 725 -2.47 -34.81 9.57
N ARG A 726 -2.73 -34.41 8.32
CA ARG A 726 -2.42 -35.16 7.10
C ARG A 726 -1.33 -34.42 6.34
N PHE A 727 -0.18 -35.06 6.16
CA PHE A 727 0.96 -34.45 5.47
C PHE A 727 0.98 -34.88 4.01
N VAL A 728 0.59 -33.98 3.11
CA VAL A 728 0.68 -34.17 1.66
C VAL A 728 2.06 -33.72 1.20
N VAL A 729 2.95 -34.66 0.93
CA VAL A 729 4.30 -34.38 0.43
C VAL A 729 4.21 -34.14 -1.07
N GLU A 730 4.31 -32.88 -1.44
CA GLU A 730 4.22 -32.42 -2.81
C GLU A 730 5.47 -32.83 -3.58
N HIS A 731 5.28 -33.23 -4.83
CA HIS A 731 6.32 -33.76 -5.71
C HIS A 731 6.91 -35.09 -5.25
N VAL A 732 6.24 -35.79 -4.34
CA VAL A 732 6.60 -37.14 -3.85
C VAL A 732 8.08 -37.29 -3.45
N GLY A 733 8.66 -36.23 -2.87
CA GLY A 733 10.04 -36.22 -2.41
C GLY A 733 11.10 -36.11 -3.51
N LEU A 734 10.74 -35.91 -4.79
CA LEU A 734 11.70 -35.94 -5.90
C LEU A 734 12.85 -34.93 -5.73
N PRO A 735 14.11 -35.33 -5.99
CA PRO A 735 14.55 -36.62 -6.57
C PRO A 735 14.74 -37.76 -5.55
N ARG A 736 14.42 -37.57 -4.27
CA ARG A 736 14.56 -38.54 -3.17
C ARG A 736 13.28 -39.38 -2.98
N LEU A 737 12.77 -39.97 -4.07
CA LEU A 737 11.51 -40.74 -4.04
C LEU A 737 11.54 -41.89 -3.02
N GLU A 738 12.65 -42.62 -2.94
CA GLU A 738 12.80 -43.77 -2.03
C GLU A 738 12.63 -43.35 -0.56
N ASP A 739 13.28 -42.25 -0.15
CA ASP A 739 13.15 -41.73 1.22
C ASP A 739 11.69 -41.39 1.55
N PHE A 740 10.98 -40.76 0.61
CA PHE A 740 9.56 -40.48 0.74
C PHE A 740 8.74 -41.77 0.90
N CYS A 741 8.94 -42.77 0.03
CA CYS A 741 8.19 -44.03 0.09
C CYS A 741 8.39 -44.74 1.43
N TRP A 742 9.61 -44.77 1.98
CA TRP A 742 9.88 -45.36 3.29
C TRP A 742 9.13 -44.64 4.41
N ILE A 743 9.18 -43.31 4.44
CA ILE A 743 8.47 -42.49 5.45
C ILE A 743 6.96 -42.70 5.32
N ALA A 744 6.41 -42.63 4.11
CA ALA A 744 4.97 -42.72 3.87
C ALA A 744 4.40 -44.14 4.04
N THR A 745 5.24 -45.17 3.95
CA THR A 745 4.89 -46.55 4.32
C THR A 745 4.78 -46.69 5.83
N GLN A 746 5.70 -46.07 6.58
CA GLN A 746 5.71 -46.08 8.04
C GLN A 746 4.55 -45.26 8.61
N GLU A 747 4.34 -44.05 8.08
CA GLU A 747 3.44 -43.06 8.66
C GLU A 747 2.05 -43.07 7.99
N SER A 748 1.03 -43.39 8.79
CA SER A 748 -0.35 -43.59 8.30
C SER A 748 -0.98 -42.33 7.69
N ASN A 749 -0.52 -41.14 8.10
CA ASN A 749 -1.05 -39.82 7.75
C ASN A 749 -0.20 -39.07 6.70
N VAL A 750 0.72 -39.75 6.01
CA VAL A 750 1.53 -39.16 4.93
C VAL A 750 0.99 -39.58 3.56
N TYR A 751 0.81 -38.60 2.67
CA TYR A 751 0.24 -38.72 1.33
C TYR A 751 1.22 -38.19 0.28
N GLY A 752 1.14 -38.69 -0.96
CA GLY A 752 1.97 -38.25 -2.08
C GLY A 752 1.24 -37.36 -3.07
N GLY A 753 1.73 -36.14 -3.31
CA GLY A 753 1.22 -35.23 -4.34
C GLY A 753 2.00 -35.34 -5.65
N LEU A 754 1.33 -35.66 -6.76
CA LEU A 754 1.95 -35.91 -8.08
C LEU A 754 2.33 -34.66 -8.89
N ALA A 755 2.16 -33.48 -8.31
CA ALA A 755 2.70 -32.20 -8.79
C ALA A 755 4.18 -32.35 -9.24
N VAL A 756 4.61 -31.73 -10.34
CA VAL A 756 5.91 -31.93 -11.06
C VAL A 756 6.19 -33.37 -11.54
N ALA A 757 5.75 -34.41 -10.84
CA ALA A 757 5.97 -35.80 -11.23
C ALA A 757 5.18 -36.17 -12.50
N LEU A 758 3.93 -35.72 -12.59
CA LEU A 758 3.02 -36.01 -13.71
C LEU A 758 3.57 -35.63 -15.10
N PRO A 759 4.13 -34.43 -15.32
CA PRO A 759 4.69 -34.05 -16.62
C PRO A 759 5.75 -35.00 -17.20
N PHE A 760 6.46 -35.77 -16.36
CA PHE A 760 7.39 -36.79 -16.85
C PHE A 760 6.71 -37.88 -17.67
N ILE A 761 5.38 -38.04 -17.58
CA ILE A 761 4.62 -38.94 -18.45
C ILE A 761 4.86 -38.65 -19.95
N HIS A 762 5.11 -37.40 -20.29
CA HIS A 762 5.36 -36.99 -21.67
C HIS A 762 6.82 -37.17 -22.06
N THR A 763 7.73 -36.57 -21.30
CA THR A 763 9.15 -36.49 -21.69
C THR A 763 9.94 -37.74 -21.30
N ARG A 764 9.55 -38.43 -20.24
CA ARG A 764 10.23 -39.61 -19.66
C ARG A 764 9.22 -40.65 -19.16
N PRO A 765 8.34 -41.21 -20.01
CA PRO A 765 7.24 -42.09 -19.60
C PRO A 765 7.66 -43.30 -18.76
N ARG A 766 8.85 -43.87 -19.02
CA ARG A 766 9.40 -44.97 -18.20
C ARG A 766 9.79 -44.54 -16.79
N TYR A 767 10.30 -43.32 -16.64
CA TYR A 767 10.62 -42.77 -15.33
C TYR A 767 9.34 -42.46 -14.56
N PHE A 768 8.31 -41.93 -15.23
CA PHE A 768 6.99 -41.79 -14.62
C PHE A 768 6.39 -43.16 -14.22
N ALA A 769 6.55 -44.20 -15.06
CA ALA A 769 6.12 -45.57 -14.72
C ALA A 769 6.79 -46.08 -13.44
N GLN A 770 8.08 -45.81 -13.26
CA GLN A 770 8.80 -46.12 -12.02
C GLN A 770 8.22 -45.33 -10.84
N ILE A 771 8.04 -44.01 -10.97
CA ILE A 771 7.48 -43.16 -9.90
C ILE A 771 6.11 -43.70 -9.44
N ILE A 772 5.17 -43.86 -10.36
CA ILE A 772 3.81 -44.29 -9.99
C ILE A 772 3.77 -45.75 -9.53
N GLY A 773 4.62 -46.61 -10.08
CA GLY A 773 4.75 -48.00 -9.68
C GLY A 773 5.24 -48.17 -8.25
N GLU A 774 6.29 -47.42 -7.86
CA GLU A 774 6.78 -47.38 -6.48
C GLU A 774 5.70 -46.86 -5.53
N LEU A 775 5.03 -45.76 -5.86
CA LEU A 775 3.98 -45.19 -5.02
C LEU A 775 2.84 -46.20 -4.78
N LEU A 776 2.33 -46.83 -5.85
CA LEU A 776 1.25 -47.82 -5.73
C LEU A 776 1.69 -49.05 -4.92
N TYR A 777 2.95 -49.47 -5.04
CA TYR A 777 3.48 -50.60 -4.28
C TYR A 777 3.65 -50.28 -2.79
N TRP A 778 4.22 -49.13 -2.45
CA TRP A 778 4.60 -48.79 -1.07
C TRP A 778 3.45 -48.19 -0.25
N ILE A 779 2.73 -47.22 -0.82
CA ILE A 779 1.74 -46.43 -0.06
C ILE A 779 0.30 -46.70 -0.49
N GLY A 780 0.11 -47.47 -1.57
CA GLY A 780 -1.20 -47.82 -2.09
C GLY A 780 -1.91 -46.67 -2.80
N GLU A 781 -3.06 -46.99 -3.37
CA GLU A 781 -3.84 -46.09 -4.23
C GLU A 781 -4.59 -44.99 -3.49
N ASP A 782 -4.88 -45.16 -2.20
CA ASP A 782 -5.69 -44.23 -1.39
C ASP A 782 -4.88 -43.02 -0.87
N LYS A 783 -3.55 -43.06 -1.03
CA LYS A 783 -2.63 -42.03 -0.50
C LYS A 783 -1.98 -41.16 -1.58
N ILE A 784 -2.44 -41.25 -2.83
CA ILE A 784 -1.82 -40.57 -3.98
C ILE A 784 -2.79 -39.54 -4.53
N LEU A 785 -2.33 -38.30 -4.70
CA LEU A 785 -3.14 -37.15 -5.13
C LEU A 785 -2.65 -36.63 -6.48
N PHE A 786 -3.58 -36.37 -7.39
CA PHE A 786 -3.30 -35.60 -8.61
C PHE A 786 -2.92 -34.15 -8.28
N GLY A 787 -1.95 -33.62 -9.01
CA GLY A 787 -1.56 -32.22 -8.95
C GLY A 787 -0.98 -31.77 -10.28
N SER A 788 -1.55 -30.73 -10.88
CA SER A 788 -1.08 -30.22 -12.17
C SER A 788 0.04 -29.18 -12.05
N ASP A 789 0.29 -28.64 -10.85
CA ASP A 789 1.05 -27.40 -10.63
C ASP A 789 0.64 -26.27 -11.58
N TYR A 790 -0.66 -26.10 -11.81
CA TYR A 790 -1.10 -24.98 -12.64
C TYR A 790 -0.61 -23.65 -12.02
N ALA A 791 0.03 -22.75 -12.76
CA ALA A 791 0.08 -22.66 -14.23
C ALA A 791 1.36 -23.17 -14.92
N LEU A 792 2.21 -23.97 -14.27
CA LEU A 792 3.31 -24.66 -14.97
C LEU A 792 2.76 -25.57 -16.07
N TRP A 793 1.64 -26.26 -15.81
CA TRP A 793 1.02 -27.15 -16.80
C TRP A 793 -0.50 -27.06 -16.76
N THR A 794 -1.11 -26.94 -17.95
CA THR A 794 -2.57 -27.01 -18.09
C THR A 794 -3.07 -28.42 -17.76
N PRO A 795 -4.14 -28.57 -16.93
CA PRO A 795 -4.58 -29.89 -16.48
C PRO A 795 -5.00 -30.83 -17.61
N LYS A 796 -5.58 -30.28 -18.70
CA LYS A 796 -6.14 -31.03 -19.82
C LYS A 796 -5.23 -32.17 -20.30
N TRP A 797 -4.03 -31.82 -20.77
CA TRP A 797 -3.14 -32.80 -21.39
C TRP A 797 -2.53 -33.77 -20.37
N LEU A 798 -2.38 -33.34 -19.11
CA LEU A 798 -1.93 -34.20 -18.03
C LEU A 798 -2.98 -35.28 -17.72
N ILE A 799 -4.25 -34.87 -17.61
CA ILE A 799 -5.38 -35.77 -17.34
C ILE A 799 -5.56 -36.73 -18.51
N GLU A 800 -5.61 -36.24 -19.75
CA GLU A 800 -5.71 -37.09 -20.94
C GLU A 800 -4.59 -38.14 -20.98
N LYS A 801 -3.33 -37.71 -20.80
CA LYS A 801 -2.20 -38.65 -20.80
C LYS A 801 -2.26 -39.65 -19.65
N PHE A 802 -2.63 -39.23 -18.45
CA PHE A 802 -2.69 -40.13 -17.30
C PHE A 802 -3.82 -41.16 -17.41
N VAL A 803 -4.99 -40.73 -17.93
CA VAL A 803 -6.11 -41.63 -18.23
C VAL A 803 -5.69 -42.70 -19.23
N ASP A 804 -4.92 -42.34 -20.26
CA ASP A 804 -4.44 -43.29 -21.28
C ASP A 804 -3.19 -44.08 -20.87
N PHE A 805 -2.55 -43.70 -19.76
CA PHE A 805 -1.26 -44.27 -19.35
C PHE A 805 -1.37 -45.73 -18.92
N GLN A 806 -0.32 -46.51 -19.21
CA GLN A 806 -0.08 -47.80 -18.59
C GLN A 806 1.39 -48.02 -18.26
N ILE A 807 1.65 -48.91 -17.29
CA ILE A 807 2.99 -49.46 -17.06
C ILE A 807 3.42 -50.20 -18.34
N PRO A 808 4.56 -49.83 -18.96
CA PRO A 808 5.08 -50.52 -20.13
C PRO A 808 5.21 -52.03 -19.89
N GLU A 809 4.85 -52.85 -20.88
CA GLU A 809 4.80 -54.32 -20.73
C GLU A 809 6.09 -54.93 -20.16
N ASP A 810 7.24 -54.37 -20.54
CA ASP A 810 8.55 -54.83 -20.09
C ASP A 810 8.89 -54.45 -18.62
N MET A 811 8.14 -53.52 -18.02
CA MET A 811 8.22 -53.15 -16.61
C MET A 811 7.18 -53.87 -15.74
N GLN A 812 6.23 -54.60 -16.35
CA GLN A 812 5.13 -55.25 -15.62
C GLN A 812 5.54 -56.44 -14.75
N SER A 813 6.77 -56.94 -14.92
CA SER A 813 7.35 -57.92 -14.00
C SER A 813 7.66 -57.34 -12.62
N GLU A 814 7.78 -56.01 -12.52
CA GLU A 814 8.12 -55.29 -11.29
C GLU A 814 6.94 -54.44 -10.78
N TYR A 815 6.23 -53.74 -11.68
CA TYR A 815 5.08 -52.90 -11.33
C TYR A 815 3.79 -53.39 -11.99
N ALA A 816 2.72 -53.60 -11.22
CA ALA A 816 1.44 -54.06 -11.77
C ALA A 816 0.79 -53.02 -12.71
N PRO A 817 -0.01 -53.45 -13.71
CA PRO A 817 -0.82 -52.53 -14.50
C PRO A 817 -1.76 -51.68 -13.65
N ILE A 818 -1.89 -50.39 -13.97
CA ILE A 818 -2.73 -49.44 -13.20
C ILE A 818 -4.21 -49.69 -13.54
N THR A 819 -5.06 -49.91 -12.54
CA THR A 819 -6.49 -50.15 -12.77
C THR A 819 -7.25 -48.84 -13.04
N VAL A 820 -8.50 -48.95 -13.52
CA VAL A 820 -9.36 -47.78 -13.73
C VAL A 820 -9.72 -47.15 -12.39
N GLU A 821 -10.02 -47.97 -11.40
CA GLU A 821 -10.37 -47.56 -10.04
C GLU A 821 -9.22 -46.77 -9.39
N GLN A 822 -7.97 -47.22 -9.60
CA GLN A 822 -6.77 -46.50 -9.15
C GLN A 822 -6.67 -45.11 -9.78
N LYS A 823 -6.92 -45.00 -11.09
CA LYS A 823 -6.90 -43.71 -11.78
C LYS A 823 -7.98 -42.78 -11.26
N GLN A 824 -9.20 -43.29 -11.01
CA GLN A 824 -10.29 -42.51 -10.44
C GLN A 824 -9.94 -41.98 -9.04
N LYS A 825 -9.34 -42.83 -8.20
CA LYS A 825 -8.86 -42.42 -6.87
C LYS A 825 -7.85 -41.29 -6.93
N ILE A 826 -6.81 -41.47 -7.75
CA ILE A 826 -5.72 -40.50 -7.92
C ILE A 826 -6.23 -39.18 -8.51
N LEU A 827 -7.09 -39.23 -9.53
CA LEU A 827 -7.57 -38.04 -10.24
C LEU A 827 -8.49 -37.16 -9.40
N GLY A 828 -9.22 -37.71 -8.44
CA GLY A 828 -10.17 -36.88 -7.67
C GLY A 828 -10.67 -37.47 -6.37
N LEU A 829 -10.94 -38.77 -6.26
CA LEU A 829 -11.64 -39.30 -5.08
C LEU A 829 -10.82 -39.16 -3.79
N ASN A 830 -9.49 -39.30 -3.87
CA ASN A 830 -8.63 -39.12 -2.71
C ASN A 830 -8.64 -37.66 -2.22
N ALA A 831 -8.52 -36.70 -3.14
CA ALA A 831 -8.57 -35.28 -2.80
C ALA A 831 -9.95 -34.90 -2.23
N ALA A 832 -11.02 -35.43 -2.82
CA ALA A 832 -12.38 -35.20 -2.36
C ALA A 832 -12.60 -35.73 -0.93
N ALA A 833 -12.08 -36.91 -0.61
CA ALA A 833 -12.13 -37.46 0.75
C ALA A 833 -11.31 -36.64 1.77
N LEU A 834 -10.20 -36.03 1.35
CA LEU A 834 -9.38 -35.21 2.25
C LEU A 834 -9.99 -33.83 2.55
N TYR A 835 -10.74 -33.27 1.59
CA TYR A 835 -11.30 -31.92 1.66
C TYR A 835 -12.82 -31.88 1.86
N ASP A 836 -13.44 -33.03 2.07
CA ASP A 836 -14.90 -33.18 2.21
C ASP A 836 -15.66 -32.59 1.00
N ILE A 837 -15.16 -32.86 -0.21
CA ILE A 837 -15.77 -32.39 -1.46
C ILE A 837 -16.81 -33.42 -1.93
N ASP A 838 -18.01 -32.94 -2.26
CA ASP A 838 -19.10 -33.78 -2.75
C ASP A 838 -18.78 -34.39 -4.12
N VAL A 839 -18.79 -35.73 -4.20
CA VAL A 839 -18.62 -36.47 -5.46
C VAL A 839 -19.98 -36.97 -5.97
N PRO A 840 -20.37 -36.67 -7.23
CA PRO A 840 -21.58 -37.21 -7.84
C PRO A 840 -21.67 -38.74 -7.74
N ALA A 841 -22.86 -39.27 -7.47
CA ALA A 841 -23.07 -40.69 -7.21
C ALA A 841 -22.62 -41.63 -8.35
N ASP A 842 -22.65 -41.15 -9.60
CA ASP A 842 -22.19 -41.87 -10.78
C ASP A 842 -20.67 -41.88 -10.95
N LEU A 843 -19.94 -41.04 -10.20
CA LEU A 843 -18.48 -40.97 -10.16
C LEU A 843 -17.88 -41.65 -8.91
N GLN A 844 -18.72 -42.12 -7.98
CA GLN A 844 -18.28 -42.86 -6.80
C GLN A 844 -17.97 -44.33 -7.14
N LEU A 845 -17.01 -44.93 -6.43
CA LEU A 845 -16.75 -46.37 -6.49
C LEU A 845 -17.76 -47.14 -5.63
N ALA A 846 -18.14 -48.35 -6.03
CA ALA A 846 -18.98 -49.21 -5.21
C ALA A 846 -18.26 -49.59 -3.91
N GLU A 847 -18.89 -49.37 -2.75
CA GLU A 847 -18.28 -49.72 -1.46
C GLU A 847 -17.94 -51.22 -1.38
N PRO A 848 -16.70 -51.60 -1.01
CA PRO A 848 -16.39 -52.97 -0.66
C PRO A 848 -17.16 -53.37 0.59
N ALA A 849 -17.81 -54.54 0.58
CA ALA A 849 -18.43 -55.09 1.76
C ALA A 849 -17.39 -55.46 2.83
N GLY A 850 -17.17 -54.56 3.78
CA GLY A 850 -16.53 -54.82 5.08
C GLY A 850 -15.01 -54.68 5.11
N GLN A 851 -14.53 -53.65 5.82
CA GLN A 851 -13.26 -53.72 6.56
C GLN A 851 -13.42 -52.96 7.88
N GLU A 852 -13.56 -53.74 8.95
CA GLU A 852 -13.51 -53.31 10.35
C GLU A 852 -12.08 -52.86 10.70
N GLY A 853 -11.98 -51.70 11.35
CA GLY A 853 -10.95 -51.36 12.34
C GLY A 853 -9.49 -51.29 11.87
N VAL A 854 -8.99 -50.08 11.60
CA VAL A 854 -7.56 -49.80 11.74
C VAL A 854 -7.27 -49.59 13.24
N GLU A 855 -6.39 -50.43 13.79
CA GLU A 855 -5.99 -50.47 15.20
C GLU A 855 -5.38 -49.15 15.68
N VAL A 856 -5.88 -48.65 16.81
CA VAL A 856 -5.26 -47.58 17.60
C VAL A 856 -4.14 -48.20 18.43
N ALA A 857 -2.89 -47.75 18.24
CA ALA A 857 -1.77 -48.19 19.06
C ALA A 857 -1.93 -47.71 20.53
N ALA A 858 -1.71 -48.63 21.46
CA ALA A 858 -1.86 -48.42 22.90
C ALA A 858 -0.81 -47.42 23.45
N GLY A 859 -1.24 -46.23 23.89
CA GLY A 859 -0.33 -45.31 24.58
C GLY A 859 -0.82 -43.90 24.94
N ALA A 860 -1.95 -43.41 24.40
CA ALA A 860 -2.45 -42.08 24.74
C ALA A 860 -3.29 -42.11 26.04
N ARG A 861 -2.72 -41.58 27.14
CA ARG A 861 -3.48 -41.25 28.34
C ARG A 861 -4.53 -40.19 28.00
N GLU A 862 -5.77 -40.44 28.40
CA GLU A 862 -6.89 -39.50 28.36
C GLU A 862 -6.53 -38.15 29.02
N PRO A 863 -6.87 -37.00 28.42
CA PRO A 863 -6.91 -35.74 29.16
C PRO A 863 -8.16 -35.68 30.03
N GLU A 864 -7.96 -35.50 31.33
CA GLU A 864 -9.00 -35.32 32.34
C GLU A 864 -9.95 -34.16 31.97
N SER A 865 -11.24 -34.45 32.01
CA SER A 865 -12.33 -33.49 31.91
C SER A 865 -12.32 -32.50 33.09
N VAL A 866 -12.25 -31.20 32.81
CA VAL A 866 -12.54 -30.14 33.79
C VAL A 866 -14.05 -29.88 33.81
N PRO A 867 -14.74 -29.94 34.96
CA PRO A 867 -16.18 -29.72 35.03
C PRO A 867 -16.54 -28.23 35.21
N SER A 868 -17.54 -27.81 34.43
CA SER A 868 -18.45 -26.62 34.49
C SER A 868 -17.94 -25.31 35.09
#